data_AF-A0A9D5TGJ3-F1
#
_entry.id   AF-A0A9D5TGJ3-F1
#
_cell.length_a   1.000
_cell.length_b   1.000
_cell.length_c   1.000
_cell.angle_alpha   90.00
_cell.angle_beta   90.00
_cell.angle_gamma   90.00
#
_symmetry.space_group_name_H-M   'P 1'
#
loop_
_entity.id
_entity.type
_entity.pdbx_description
1 polymer ?
#
loop_
_entity_poly.entity_id
_entity_poly.type
_entity_poly.pdbx_seq_one_letter_code
_entity_poly.pdbx_strand_id
1 'polypeptide(L)'
;MKRILSILLSVVLVLGMIPATFAAGEEFKGAADNLYQLGLVSGTGTDANGDPIYELDRAPTRSEAITVLVKLLGKADEAGKGGWNTPFTDVPGWAQNFVGYAYANGLTAGTSATTFGGDDLVTAAQYITFVLKALGYSANGDFQWDKAWVLSDQLGITGGRYNANTTTFLRGDVFAISEAALKVKVKGSDQTLAEKLMGTGAFTRAQYDRVYGGEKKVLTAEEVYALCSPAVFYVEVYDSANRAIATGSGFFIDSTGKAVTNYHVIEGAQSASITTSDTKKTYKVTGVYDYSVQEDWAVIQVDGSGFSCLEIGDTSTVVGGATVYAIGSPLGLQNSISQGLISNVSRIENGVSYIQTSAAISSGSSGGALINKYGEVVGITSASYLEGQNLNLALPITIIEGYSTAGLQPVSAATPKPSVSYELDKNSVSLKVGESALVSMDAVETNVGGTITYSIKSGDKSVATVDWDDMDDRQLPWDIRITGIKAGSTTLTIYNDKTEDTISIPIVVAAPAASISYRLSAQSVAVGEGNSALISMDTVETNINDGVTYYIESEDDSVATVDWDDMDDEYLPWDIRITGVKAGSTTLIISNDQTDDTISVPIVVTATTRRQAAYTALKNFVLNHYNETFSETKEKMFEYETEDFTYQLIYDKQIDAVAVREIFWADSGEYVSYIMLDAQGTTYATAIYMYEPDEYEWSYHGLRTIDAKTFHEESTTPFDEYEGAVPGQESVIRSISNLLIVDSLEFVDVVLQELCQSEYTVKDFGFTRLG
;
A
#
# COMPACT_ATOMS: atom_id res chain seq x y z
N MET A 1 38.79 56.53 -44.19
CA MET A 1 38.87 55.05 -44.24
C MET A 1 40.26 54.49 -43.97
N LYS A 2 41.35 54.97 -44.61
CA LYS A 2 42.71 54.42 -44.38
C LYS A 2 43.23 54.49 -42.93
N ARG A 3 42.93 55.57 -42.18
CA ARG A 3 43.36 55.70 -40.76
C ARG A 3 42.61 54.77 -39.79
N ILE A 4 41.34 54.48 -40.07
CA ILE A 4 40.53 53.56 -39.25
C ILE A 4 40.94 52.12 -39.55
N LEU A 5 41.23 51.79 -40.81
CA LEU A 5 41.68 50.47 -41.22
C LEU A 5 43.07 50.14 -40.64
N SER A 6 43.99 51.11 -40.56
CA SER A 6 45.28 50.92 -39.90
C SER A 6 45.16 50.68 -38.40
N ILE A 7 44.25 51.39 -37.71
CA ILE A 7 44.00 51.18 -36.27
C ILE A 7 43.38 49.81 -36.02
N LEU A 8 42.42 49.40 -36.86
CA LEU A 8 41.79 48.07 -36.77
C LEU A 8 42.82 46.95 -37.02
N LEU A 9 43.71 47.12 -38.00
CA LEU A 9 44.73 46.11 -38.32
C LEU A 9 45.79 46.00 -37.21
N SER A 10 46.18 47.11 -36.57
CA SER A 10 47.06 47.09 -35.39
C SER A 10 46.39 46.48 -34.17
N VAL A 11 45.08 46.69 -33.96
CA VAL A 11 44.35 46.07 -32.85
C VAL A 11 44.16 44.56 -33.09
N VAL A 12 43.97 44.12 -34.34
CA VAL A 12 43.93 42.68 -34.69
C VAL A 12 45.31 42.03 -34.60
N LEU A 13 46.40 42.73 -34.93
CA LEU A 13 47.77 42.24 -34.71
C LEU A 13 48.14 42.17 -33.23
N VAL A 14 47.64 43.09 -32.40
CA VAL A 14 47.84 43.07 -30.94
C VAL A 14 46.94 42.03 -30.24
N LEU A 15 45.73 41.77 -30.76
CA LEU A 15 44.84 40.69 -30.29
C LEU A 15 45.27 39.31 -30.80
N GLY A 16 45.98 39.23 -31.93
CA GLY A 16 46.62 38.01 -32.44
C GLY A 16 47.97 37.69 -31.77
N MET A 17 48.46 38.58 -30.89
CA MET A 17 49.68 38.43 -30.09
C MET A 17 49.39 38.30 -28.59
N ILE A 18 48.18 37.93 -28.20
CA ILE A 18 47.91 37.34 -26.88
C ILE A 18 48.12 35.83 -27.04
N PRO A 19 49.05 35.24 -26.31
CA PRO A 19 50.09 34.41 -26.91
C PRO A 19 49.91 32.92 -26.57
N ALA A 20 50.51 32.05 -27.39
CA ALA A 20 50.68 30.63 -27.11
C ALA A 20 51.29 30.30 -25.72
N THR A 21 51.85 31.31 -25.02
CA THR A 21 52.33 31.21 -23.63
C THR A 21 51.22 31.06 -22.59
N PHE A 22 50.01 31.57 -22.81
CA PHE A 22 48.90 31.33 -21.86
C PHE A 22 48.39 29.88 -21.93
N ALA A 23 48.35 29.29 -23.13
CA ALA A 23 47.96 27.90 -23.33
C ALA A 23 49.00 26.90 -22.75
N ALA A 24 50.30 27.19 -22.89
CA ALA A 24 51.35 26.37 -22.28
C ALA A 24 51.36 26.46 -20.74
N GLY A 25 51.09 27.66 -20.18
CA GLY A 25 50.97 27.85 -18.74
C GLY A 25 49.79 27.08 -18.11
N GLU A 26 48.65 27.01 -18.81
CA GLU A 26 47.51 26.18 -18.37
C GLU A 26 47.80 24.68 -18.42
N GLU A 27 48.48 24.21 -19.47
CA GLU A 27 48.89 22.80 -19.59
C GLU A 27 49.79 22.37 -18.42
N PHE A 28 50.82 23.18 -18.10
CA PHE A 28 51.73 22.88 -16.99
C PHE A 28 51.05 22.95 -15.64
N LYS A 29 50.10 23.87 -15.45
CA LYS A 29 49.31 23.95 -14.23
C LYS A 29 48.39 22.73 -14.06
N GLY A 30 47.70 22.32 -15.12
CA GLY A 30 46.86 21.12 -15.12
C GLY A 30 47.66 19.86 -14.75
N ALA A 31 48.84 19.68 -15.33
CA ALA A 31 49.73 18.57 -14.99
C ALA A 31 50.18 18.61 -13.51
N ALA A 32 50.49 19.80 -12.99
CA ALA A 32 50.88 19.98 -11.60
C ALA A 32 49.73 19.64 -10.63
N ASP A 33 48.53 20.13 -10.90
CA ASP A 33 47.32 19.88 -10.11
C ASP A 33 46.96 18.40 -10.08
N ASN A 34 46.99 17.75 -11.24
CA ASN A 34 46.72 16.33 -11.35
C ASN A 34 47.70 15.49 -10.53
N LEU A 35 49.01 15.76 -10.69
CA LEU A 35 50.04 15.05 -9.93
C LEU A 35 49.99 15.36 -8.42
N TYR A 36 49.57 16.56 -8.03
CA TYR A 36 49.41 16.95 -6.63
C TYR A 36 48.26 16.17 -5.97
N GLN A 37 47.12 16.05 -6.65
CA GLN A 37 45.97 15.25 -6.18
C GLN A 37 46.30 13.76 -6.05
N LEU A 38 47.21 13.25 -6.88
CA LEU A 38 47.75 11.89 -6.78
C LEU A 38 48.87 11.76 -5.75
N GLY A 39 49.28 12.83 -5.06
CA GLY A 39 50.37 12.83 -4.08
C GLY A 39 51.78 12.66 -4.69
N LEU A 40 51.91 12.67 -6.02
CA LEU A 40 53.16 12.43 -6.74
C LEU A 40 54.09 13.64 -6.78
N VAL A 41 53.58 14.85 -6.52
CA VAL A 41 54.38 16.08 -6.43
C VAL A 41 53.93 16.92 -5.24
N SER A 42 54.67 17.99 -4.94
CA SER A 42 54.37 18.91 -3.85
C SER A 42 54.64 20.36 -4.28
N GLY A 43 53.80 21.28 -3.82
CA GLY A 43 54.03 22.72 -3.97
C GLY A 43 55.23 23.21 -3.16
N THR A 44 55.68 24.43 -3.43
CA THR A 44 56.67 25.16 -2.62
C THR A 44 56.03 25.95 -1.49
N GLY A 45 54.70 26.02 -1.46
CA GLY A 45 53.88 26.62 -0.42
C GLY A 45 52.41 26.52 -0.79
N THR A 46 51.56 27.25 -0.06
CA THR A 46 50.15 27.45 -0.39
C THR A 46 49.86 28.95 -0.52
N ASP A 47 48.91 29.30 -1.38
CA ASP A 47 48.44 30.67 -1.52
C ASP A 47 47.43 31.04 -0.42
N ALA A 48 46.83 32.23 -0.51
CA ALA A 48 45.87 32.72 0.47
C ALA A 48 44.56 31.89 0.54
N ASN A 49 44.26 31.13 -0.51
CA ASN A 49 43.08 30.26 -0.59
C ASN A 49 43.39 28.82 -0.13
N GLY A 50 44.66 28.53 0.19
CA GLY A 50 45.12 27.19 0.51
C GLY A 50 45.51 26.36 -0.73
N ASP A 51 45.49 26.96 -1.92
CA ASP A 51 45.88 26.26 -3.15
C ASP A 51 47.41 26.14 -3.22
N PRO A 52 47.95 25.00 -3.70
CA PRO A 52 49.39 24.81 -3.80
C PRO A 52 50.05 25.77 -4.80
N ILE A 53 51.16 26.38 -4.39
CA ILE A 53 52.03 27.19 -5.26
C ILE A 53 53.10 26.28 -5.85
N TYR A 54 53.21 26.24 -7.18
CA TYR A 54 54.14 25.34 -7.87
C TYR A 54 55.36 26.01 -8.50
N GLU A 55 55.41 27.35 -8.62
CA GLU A 55 56.53 28.06 -9.29
C GLU A 55 56.91 27.44 -10.65
N LEU A 56 55.93 27.28 -11.55
CA LEU A 56 56.09 26.52 -12.80
C LEU A 56 57.15 27.12 -13.74
N ASP A 57 57.40 28.43 -13.64
CA ASP A 57 58.25 29.21 -14.55
C ASP A 57 59.74 29.29 -14.15
N ARG A 58 60.17 28.58 -13.09
CA ARG A 58 61.60 28.50 -12.71
C ARG A 58 62.20 27.14 -13.05
N ALA A 59 63.53 27.09 -13.14
CA ALA A 59 64.24 25.83 -13.30
C ALA A 59 64.09 24.94 -12.05
N PRO A 60 63.94 23.61 -12.22
CA PRO A 60 63.85 22.66 -11.12
C PRO A 60 65.22 22.37 -10.52
N THR A 61 65.28 22.20 -9.20
CA THR A 61 66.52 21.79 -8.52
C THR A 61 66.69 20.28 -8.52
N ARG A 62 67.92 19.82 -8.29
CA ARG A 62 68.26 18.40 -8.24
C ARG A 62 67.53 17.65 -7.13
N SER A 63 67.36 18.27 -5.97
CA SER A 63 66.58 17.71 -4.86
C SER A 63 65.10 17.51 -5.22
N GLU A 64 64.51 18.45 -5.98
CA GLU A 64 63.13 18.35 -6.46
C GLU A 64 62.97 17.21 -7.46
N ALA A 65 63.86 17.13 -8.46
CA ALA A 65 63.85 16.07 -9.46
C ALA A 65 63.98 14.66 -8.86
N ILE A 66 64.85 14.49 -7.86
CA ILE A 66 65.00 13.20 -7.16
C ILE A 66 63.75 12.85 -6.36
N THR A 67 63.12 13.82 -5.72
CA THR A 67 61.89 13.58 -4.95
C THR A 67 60.77 13.07 -5.87
N VAL A 68 60.58 13.69 -7.03
CA VAL A 68 59.59 13.23 -8.02
C VAL A 68 59.96 11.84 -8.55
N LEU A 69 61.23 11.56 -8.82
CA LEU A 69 61.68 10.21 -9.22
C LEU A 69 61.30 9.15 -8.18
N VAL A 70 61.61 9.36 -6.91
CA VAL A 70 61.31 8.38 -5.84
C VAL A 70 59.79 8.14 -5.73
N LYS A 71 58.98 9.20 -5.92
CA LYS A 71 57.52 9.08 -5.97
C LYS A 71 57.04 8.31 -7.21
N LEU A 72 57.60 8.57 -8.39
CA LEU A 72 57.29 7.83 -9.63
C LEU A 72 57.81 6.38 -9.61
N LEU A 73 58.68 6.01 -8.68
CA LEU A 73 59.06 4.62 -8.42
C LEU A 73 58.09 3.89 -7.50
N GLY A 74 57.12 4.59 -6.90
CA GLY A 74 56.21 4.04 -5.88
C GLY A 74 56.92 3.81 -4.54
N LYS A 75 57.99 4.57 -4.26
CA LYS A 75 58.88 4.37 -3.11
C LYS A 75 58.84 5.49 -2.09
N ALA A 76 57.81 6.34 -2.15
CA ALA A 76 57.65 7.47 -1.25
C ALA A 76 57.53 7.04 0.21
N ASP A 77 56.68 6.06 0.51
CA ASP A 77 56.46 5.56 1.87
C ASP A 77 57.71 4.85 2.42
N GLU A 78 58.40 4.09 1.57
CA GLU A 78 59.63 3.41 1.94
C GLU A 78 60.74 4.42 2.28
N ALA A 79 60.91 5.46 1.44
CA ALA A 79 61.82 6.56 1.73
C ALA A 79 61.42 7.31 3.02
N GLY A 80 60.12 7.54 3.22
CA GLY A 80 59.56 8.26 4.36
C GLY A 80 59.81 7.61 5.74
N LYS A 81 60.04 6.29 5.79
CA LYS A 81 60.41 5.58 7.04
C LYS A 81 61.72 6.06 7.67
N GLY A 82 62.56 6.76 6.91
CA GLY A 82 63.81 7.34 7.39
C GLY A 82 64.91 6.31 7.67
N GLY A 83 65.98 6.74 8.34
CA GLY A 83 67.14 5.90 8.66
C GLY A 83 68.20 5.78 7.55
N TRP A 84 68.12 6.62 6.52
CA TRP A 84 69.06 6.63 5.41
C TRP A 84 70.32 7.41 5.76
N ASN A 85 71.47 6.74 5.82
CA ASN A 85 72.75 7.41 6.05
C ASN A 85 73.33 7.91 4.73
N THR A 86 73.59 9.22 4.61
CA THR A 86 74.27 9.80 3.45
C THR A 86 75.47 10.62 3.87
N PRO A 87 76.54 10.69 3.05
CA PRO A 87 77.69 11.52 3.34
C PRO A 87 77.45 13.01 3.01
N PHE A 88 76.27 13.37 2.50
CA PHE A 88 75.98 14.70 1.98
C PHE A 88 75.55 15.66 3.08
N THR A 89 76.11 16.87 3.07
CA THR A 89 75.88 17.90 4.10
C THR A 89 74.99 19.05 3.62
N ASP A 90 74.71 19.11 2.32
CA ASP A 90 74.02 20.18 1.61
C ASP A 90 72.58 19.81 1.16
N VAL A 91 72.05 18.69 1.64
CA VAL A 91 70.68 18.25 1.30
C VAL A 91 69.68 18.95 2.23
N PRO A 92 68.68 19.67 1.69
CA PRO A 92 67.68 20.35 2.52
C PRO A 92 66.82 19.35 3.28
N GLY A 93 66.39 19.71 4.50
CA GLY A 93 65.71 18.81 5.44
C GLY A 93 64.51 18.06 4.84
N TRP A 94 63.70 18.74 4.01
CA TRP A 94 62.54 18.16 3.35
C TRP A 94 62.90 17.06 2.33
N ALA A 95 64.12 17.08 1.76
CA ALA A 95 64.58 16.14 0.75
C ALA A 95 65.45 15.00 1.32
N GLN A 96 65.86 15.08 2.59
CA GLN A 96 66.84 14.15 3.17
C GLN A 96 66.46 12.67 3.02
N ASN A 97 65.19 12.35 3.29
CA ASN A 97 64.70 10.97 3.19
C ASN A 97 64.69 10.46 1.74
N PHE A 98 64.25 11.29 0.79
CA PHE A 98 64.19 10.92 -0.63
C PHE A 98 65.59 10.81 -1.25
N VAL A 99 66.47 11.76 -0.97
CA VAL A 99 67.87 11.72 -1.42
C VAL A 99 68.62 10.55 -0.76
N GLY A 100 68.35 10.28 0.51
CA GLY A 100 68.92 9.15 1.23
C GLY A 100 68.52 7.80 0.65
N TYR A 101 67.23 7.60 0.40
CA TYR A 101 66.73 6.43 -0.30
C TYR A 101 67.37 6.28 -1.69
N ALA A 102 67.39 7.37 -2.46
CA ALA A 102 67.95 7.37 -3.81
C ALA A 102 69.46 7.06 -3.81
N TYR A 103 70.22 7.55 -2.84
CA TYR A 103 71.64 7.26 -2.70
C TYR A 103 71.89 5.80 -2.32
N ALA A 104 71.18 5.29 -1.30
CA ALA A 104 71.33 3.91 -0.82
C ALA A 104 70.99 2.87 -1.90
N ASN A 105 70.06 3.19 -2.80
CA ASN A 105 69.64 2.33 -3.90
C ASN A 105 70.37 2.63 -5.24
N GLY A 106 71.42 3.44 -5.22
CA GLY A 106 72.24 3.74 -6.41
C GLY A 106 71.51 4.52 -7.51
N LEU A 107 70.41 5.21 -7.17
CA LEU A 107 69.62 6.04 -8.10
C LEU A 107 70.26 7.41 -8.32
N THR A 108 71.07 7.89 -7.37
CA THR A 108 71.81 9.17 -7.48
C THR A 108 73.18 9.08 -6.79
N ALA A 109 74.08 10.01 -7.13
CA ALA A 109 75.42 10.15 -6.55
C ALA A 109 75.74 11.63 -6.27
N GLY A 110 76.65 11.91 -5.34
CA GLY A 110 77.08 13.29 -5.06
C GLY A 110 77.92 13.89 -6.18
N THR A 111 78.00 15.22 -6.22
CA THR A 111 78.99 15.95 -7.02
C THR A 111 80.40 15.84 -6.42
N SER A 112 80.48 15.58 -5.11
CA SER A 112 81.71 15.28 -4.38
C SER A 112 81.47 14.18 -3.33
N ALA A 113 82.50 13.83 -2.56
CA ALA A 113 82.38 12.86 -1.48
C ALA A 113 81.38 13.29 -0.38
N THR A 114 81.18 14.59 -0.17
CA THR A 114 80.33 15.14 0.91
C THR A 114 79.30 16.16 0.44
N THR A 115 79.18 16.34 -0.88
CA THR A 115 78.28 17.32 -1.52
C THR A 115 77.39 16.61 -2.51
N PHE A 116 76.08 16.80 -2.37
CA PHE A 116 75.07 16.29 -3.28
C PHE A 116 74.87 17.21 -4.49
N GLY A 117 74.92 18.52 -4.29
CA GLY A 117 74.49 19.52 -5.28
C GLY A 117 72.98 19.64 -5.33
N GLY A 118 72.30 19.70 -4.18
CA GLY A 118 70.84 19.67 -4.11
C GLY A 118 70.14 20.82 -4.82
N ASP A 119 70.78 22.00 -4.84
CA ASP A 119 70.29 23.21 -5.50
C ASP A 119 70.78 23.37 -6.95
N ASP A 120 71.59 22.42 -7.43
CA ASP A 120 72.03 22.42 -8.83
C ASP A 120 70.82 22.26 -9.76
N LEU A 121 70.84 22.99 -10.88
CA LEU A 121 69.76 22.94 -11.86
C LEU A 121 69.82 21.65 -12.68
N VAL A 122 68.64 21.09 -12.96
CA VAL A 122 68.51 19.86 -13.73
C VAL A 122 68.23 20.18 -15.20
N THR A 123 68.91 19.50 -16.11
CA THR A 123 68.66 19.59 -17.55
C THR A 123 67.54 18.63 -17.97
N ALA A 124 66.89 18.91 -19.11
CA ALA A 124 65.87 18.02 -19.67
C ALA A 124 66.37 16.58 -19.85
N ALA A 125 67.60 16.39 -20.33
CA ALA A 125 68.21 15.06 -20.51
C ALA A 125 68.31 14.28 -19.19
N GLN A 126 68.74 14.95 -18.13
CA GLN A 126 68.87 14.35 -16.80
C GLN A 126 67.51 13.94 -16.24
N TYR A 127 66.50 14.81 -16.34
CA TYR A 127 65.17 14.50 -15.83
C TYR A 127 64.47 13.40 -16.62
N ILE A 128 64.51 13.46 -17.96
CA ILE A 128 63.94 12.41 -18.82
C ILE A 128 64.61 11.06 -18.54
N THR A 129 65.92 11.04 -18.27
CA THR A 129 66.62 9.81 -17.84
C THR A 129 66.02 9.22 -16.56
N PHE A 130 65.62 10.05 -15.59
CA PHE A 130 64.95 9.58 -14.37
C PHE A 130 63.59 8.97 -14.66
N VAL A 131 62.77 9.63 -15.48
CA VAL A 131 61.45 9.11 -15.87
C VAL A 131 61.56 7.79 -16.64
N LEU A 132 62.51 7.68 -17.58
CA LEU A 132 62.76 6.44 -18.31
C LEU A 132 63.22 5.30 -17.38
N LYS A 133 64.01 5.60 -16.34
CA LYS A 133 64.38 4.61 -15.30
C LYS A 133 63.16 4.16 -14.50
N ALA A 134 62.22 5.05 -14.17
CA ALA A 134 60.98 4.68 -13.48
C ALA A 134 60.11 3.72 -14.33
N LEU A 135 60.14 3.91 -15.65
CA LEU A 135 59.55 3.03 -16.66
C LEU A 135 60.35 1.75 -16.93
N GLY A 136 61.50 1.54 -16.29
CA GLY A 136 62.31 0.32 -16.40
C GLY A 136 63.36 0.32 -17.52
N TYR A 137 63.60 1.45 -18.19
CA TYR A 137 64.63 1.57 -19.22
C TYR A 137 66.00 1.94 -18.62
N SER A 138 67.06 1.42 -19.21
CA SER A 138 68.44 1.60 -18.76
C SER A 138 69.25 2.48 -19.71
N ALA A 139 69.94 3.49 -19.15
CA ALA A 139 70.86 4.36 -19.89
C ALA A 139 72.15 3.65 -20.36
N ASN A 140 72.38 2.40 -19.93
CA ASN A 140 73.54 1.58 -20.33
C ASN A 140 73.14 0.49 -21.36
N GLY A 141 71.94 0.56 -21.94
CA GLY A 141 71.49 -0.42 -22.93
C GLY A 141 70.38 0.08 -23.85
N ASP A 142 69.35 0.72 -23.29
CA ASP A 142 68.13 1.08 -24.05
C ASP A 142 68.19 2.46 -24.71
N PHE A 143 68.90 3.40 -24.10
CA PHE A 143 69.06 4.76 -24.62
C PHE A 143 70.38 5.39 -24.17
N GLN A 144 70.84 6.45 -24.85
CA GLN A 144 71.98 7.26 -24.42
C GLN A 144 71.50 8.40 -23.50
N TRP A 145 72.14 8.56 -22.34
CA TRP A 145 71.72 9.54 -21.33
C TRP A 145 71.71 10.99 -21.84
N ASP A 146 72.64 11.35 -22.73
CA ASP A 146 72.78 12.68 -23.34
C ASP A 146 71.81 12.90 -24.52
N LYS A 147 70.98 11.91 -24.83
CA LYS A 147 69.94 11.94 -25.86
C LYS A 147 68.65 11.27 -25.39
N ALA A 148 68.38 11.29 -24.09
CA ALA A 148 67.24 10.62 -23.47
C ALA A 148 65.89 11.03 -24.10
N TRP A 149 65.81 12.27 -24.64
CA TRP A 149 64.62 12.76 -25.35
C TRP A 149 64.21 11.86 -26.52
N VAL A 150 65.16 11.25 -27.24
CA VAL A 150 64.86 10.41 -28.42
C VAL A 150 63.96 9.22 -28.07
N LEU A 151 64.27 8.51 -26.98
CA LEU A 151 63.44 7.39 -26.54
C LEU A 151 62.12 7.89 -25.94
N SER A 152 62.14 8.97 -25.16
CA SER A 152 60.90 9.53 -24.60
C SER A 152 59.93 10.04 -25.67
N ASP A 153 60.43 10.54 -26.81
CA ASP A 153 59.61 10.93 -27.96
C ASP A 153 58.94 9.71 -28.60
N GLN A 154 59.69 8.60 -28.75
CA GLN A 154 59.16 7.34 -29.27
C GLN A 154 58.08 6.74 -28.36
N LEU A 155 58.20 6.96 -27.05
CA LEU A 155 57.22 6.54 -26.06
C LEU A 155 56.04 7.52 -25.91
N GLY A 156 56.05 8.65 -26.64
CA GLY A 156 54.98 9.66 -26.61
C GLY A 156 54.97 10.53 -25.35
N ILE A 157 56.06 10.58 -24.58
CA ILE A 157 56.14 11.33 -23.31
C ILE A 157 56.39 12.83 -23.56
N THR A 158 57.30 13.14 -24.49
CA THR A 158 57.86 14.49 -24.67
C THR A 158 57.50 15.12 -26.01
N GLY A 159 57.00 14.34 -26.97
CA GLY A 159 56.39 14.85 -28.21
C GLY A 159 57.30 15.71 -29.09
N GLY A 160 58.62 15.53 -29.02
CA GLY A 160 59.63 16.31 -29.76
C GLY A 160 60.00 17.64 -29.12
N ARG A 161 59.52 17.94 -27.88
CA ARG A 161 59.76 19.22 -27.19
C ARG A 161 61.23 19.47 -26.84
N TYR A 162 62.04 18.43 -26.67
CA TYR A 162 63.42 18.55 -26.21
C TYR A 162 64.42 17.97 -27.21
N ASN A 163 65.58 18.60 -27.33
CA ASN A 163 66.67 18.18 -28.20
C ASN A 163 68.03 18.69 -27.70
N ALA A 164 69.10 18.44 -28.46
CA ALA A 164 70.47 18.84 -28.11
C ALA A 164 70.67 20.36 -27.92
N ASN A 165 69.78 21.19 -28.47
CA ASN A 165 69.82 22.64 -28.36
C ASN A 165 68.88 23.19 -27.27
N THR A 166 68.21 22.33 -26.49
CA THR A 166 67.35 22.76 -25.38
C THR A 166 68.20 23.42 -24.30
N THR A 167 68.04 24.73 -24.12
CA THR A 167 68.74 25.52 -23.10
C THR A 167 67.85 25.90 -21.91
N THR A 168 66.53 25.74 -22.03
CA THR A 168 65.55 26.08 -20.99
C THR A 168 64.78 24.82 -20.59
N PHE A 169 64.70 24.55 -19.29
CA PHE A 169 63.95 23.46 -18.71
C PHE A 169 63.37 23.92 -17.37
N LEU A 170 62.04 23.90 -17.26
CA LEU A 170 61.29 24.51 -16.18
C LEU A 170 60.63 23.47 -15.28
N ARG A 171 60.13 23.90 -14.13
CA ARG A 171 59.43 23.03 -13.18
C ARG A 171 58.09 22.55 -13.75
N GLY A 172 57.43 23.36 -14.59
CA GLY A 172 56.28 22.93 -15.37
C GLY A 172 56.59 21.76 -16.31
N ASP A 173 57.77 21.76 -16.93
CA ASP A 173 58.22 20.67 -17.80
C ASP A 173 58.39 19.36 -17.03
N VAL A 174 58.93 19.42 -15.80
CA VAL A 174 59.04 18.28 -14.89
C VAL A 174 57.67 17.64 -14.66
N PHE A 175 56.65 18.44 -14.39
CA PHE A 175 55.31 17.94 -14.13
C PHE A 175 54.65 17.37 -15.39
N ALA A 176 54.71 18.07 -16.53
CA ALA A 176 54.15 17.56 -17.78
C ALA A 176 54.79 16.22 -18.21
N ILE A 177 56.11 16.09 -18.12
CA ILE A 177 56.82 14.84 -18.45
C ILE A 177 56.39 13.71 -17.50
N SER A 178 56.27 14.02 -16.20
CA SER A 178 55.89 13.04 -15.18
C SER A 178 54.46 12.55 -15.37
N GLU A 179 53.55 13.47 -15.68
CA GLU A 179 52.15 13.18 -15.95
C GLU A 179 51.99 12.33 -17.22
N ALA A 180 52.66 12.71 -18.31
CA ALA A 180 52.63 11.95 -19.55
C ALA A 180 53.16 10.52 -19.35
N ALA A 181 54.19 10.35 -18.51
CA ALA A 181 54.75 9.04 -18.20
C ALA A 181 53.76 8.10 -17.48
N LEU A 182 52.77 8.62 -16.73
CA LEU A 182 51.76 7.81 -16.06
C LEU A 182 50.96 6.92 -17.03
N LYS A 183 50.77 7.40 -18.27
CA LYS A 183 50.00 6.72 -19.32
C LYS A 183 50.82 5.74 -20.15
N VAL A 184 52.14 5.67 -19.93
CA VAL A 184 53.06 4.83 -20.72
C VAL A 184 53.25 3.47 -20.05
N LYS A 185 53.26 2.40 -20.85
CA LYS A 185 53.55 1.04 -20.39
C LYS A 185 54.97 0.93 -19.84
N VAL A 186 55.11 0.22 -18.73
CA VAL A 186 56.41 -0.10 -18.13
C VAL A 186 57.12 -1.14 -19.02
N LYS A 187 58.43 -0.99 -19.21
CA LYS A 187 59.22 -1.89 -20.05
C LYS A 187 59.05 -3.35 -19.61
N GLY A 188 58.57 -4.20 -20.54
CA GLY A 188 58.37 -5.63 -20.29
C GLY A 188 57.13 -5.97 -19.48
N SER A 189 56.22 -5.02 -19.27
CA SER A 189 54.91 -5.22 -18.64
C SER A 189 53.79 -4.68 -19.53
N ASP A 190 52.59 -5.25 -19.39
CA ASP A 190 51.39 -4.69 -20.02
C ASP A 190 50.75 -3.56 -19.21
N GLN A 191 51.21 -3.34 -17.98
CA GLN A 191 50.73 -2.28 -17.10
C GLN A 191 51.36 -0.93 -17.47
N THR A 192 50.54 0.11 -17.43
CA THR A 192 50.98 1.51 -17.40
C THR A 192 51.71 1.85 -16.11
N LEU A 193 52.49 2.94 -16.12
CA LEU A 193 53.15 3.43 -14.90
C LEU A 193 52.12 3.78 -13.81
N ALA A 194 50.95 4.33 -14.18
CA ALA A 194 49.86 4.59 -13.23
C ALA A 194 49.36 3.30 -12.56
N GLU A 195 49.10 2.25 -13.33
CA GLU A 195 48.65 0.95 -12.79
C GLU A 195 49.69 0.29 -11.90
N LYS A 196 50.97 0.39 -12.27
CA LYS A 196 52.08 -0.05 -11.41
C LYS A 196 52.09 0.73 -10.08
N LEU A 197 51.93 2.06 -10.14
CA LEU A 197 51.95 2.91 -8.96
C LEU A 197 50.76 2.64 -8.02
N MET A 198 49.56 2.42 -8.58
CA MET A 198 48.40 1.96 -7.83
C MET A 198 48.64 0.61 -7.16
N GLY A 199 49.26 -0.35 -7.88
CA GLY A 199 49.65 -1.64 -7.32
C GLY A 199 50.66 -1.56 -6.18
N THR A 200 51.49 -0.52 -6.15
CA THR A 200 52.43 -0.25 -5.03
C THR A 200 51.82 0.57 -3.88
N GLY A 201 50.56 1.00 -4.02
CA GLY A 201 49.87 1.84 -3.01
C GLY A 201 50.25 3.32 -3.04
N ALA A 202 50.90 3.83 -4.10
CA ALA A 202 51.31 5.23 -4.18
C ALA A 202 50.10 6.20 -4.26
N PHE A 203 49.00 5.75 -4.87
CA PHE A 203 47.68 6.38 -4.88
C PHE A 203 46.61 5.32 -5.22
N THR A 204 45.34 5.61 -4.96
CA THR A 204 44.22 4.68 -5.19
C THR A 204 43.61 4.84 -6.58
N ARG A 205 42.87 3.81 -7.03
CA ARG A 205 42.06 3.87 -8.25
C ARG A 205 41.05 5.03 -8.20
N ALA A 206 40.39 5.22 -7.06
CA ALA A 206 39.49 6.35 -6.84
C ALA A 206 40.19 7.72 -6.98
N GLN A 207 41.44 7.87 -6.49
CA GLN A 207 42.22 9.09 -6.71
C GLN A 207 42.54 9.30 -8.19
N TYR A 208 42.93 8.24 -8.90
CA TYR A 208 43.22 8.30 -10.34
C TYR A 208 42.00 8.66 -11.17
N ASP A 209 40.84 8.07 -10.87
CA ASP A 209 39.60 8.31 -11.62
C ASP A 209 39.01 9.70 -11.36
N ARG A 210 39.20 10.27 -10.16
CA ARG A 210 38.84 11.67 -9.91
C ARG A 210 39.63 12.65 -10.77
N VAL A 211 40.88 12.31 -11.08
CA VAL A 211 41.80 13.17 -11.82
C VAL A 211 41.67 12.95 -13.34
N TYR A 212 41.49 11.71 -13.79
CA TYR A 212 41.54 11.34 -15.21
C TYR A 212 40.26 10.70 -15.77
N GLY A 213 39.32 10.33 -14.91
CA GLY A 213 37.99 9.89 -15.33
C GLY A 213 37.18 11.11 -15.75
N GLY A 214 37.05 11.34 -17.06
CA GLY A 214 36.05 12.28 -17.57
C GLY A 214 34.62 11.90 -17.13
N GLU A 215 33.60 12.63 -17.58
CA GLU A 215 32.19 12.23 -17.33
C GLU A 215 31.98 10.77 -17.72
N LYS A 216 31.78 9.89 -16.72
CA LYS A 216 31.58 8.46 -16.95
C LYS A 216 30.39 8.28 -17.89
N LYS A 217 30.58 7.50 -18.95
CA LYS A 217 29.52 7.19 -19.90
C LYS A 217 28.37 6.52 -19.12
N VAL A 218 27.20 7.14 -19.15
CA VAL A 218 25.97 6.49 -18.67
C VAL A 218 25.63 5.36 -19.64
N LEU A 219 25.58 4.14 -19.11
CA LEU A 219 25.25 2.94 -19.86
C LEU A 219 23.74 2.76 -19.94
N THR A 220 23.27 2.17 -21.05
CA THR A 220 21.89 1.68 -21.13
C THR A 220 21.73 0.40 -20.28
N ALA A 221 20.49 0.01 -19.97
CA ALA A 221 20.23 -1.24 -19.25
C ALA A 221 20.81 -2.48 -19.98
N GLU A 222 20.76 -2.47 -21.33
CA GLU A 222 21.35 -3.52 -22.16
C GLU A 222 22.88 -3.55 -22.05
N GLU A 223 23.52 -2.39 -22.06
CA GLU A 223 24.97 -2.27 -21.89
C GLU A 223 25.42 -2.70 -20.48
N VAL A 224 24.68 -2.29 -19.45
CA VAL A 224 24.92 -2.73 -18.06
C VAL A 224 24.78 -4.24 -17.96
N TYR A 225 23.72 -4.83 -18.54
CA TYR A 225 23.54 -6.27 -18.54
C TYR A 225 24.70 -6.97 -19.25
N ALA A 226 25.04 -6.58 -20.49
CA ALA A 226 26.11 -7.22 -21.25
C ALA A 226 27.47 -7.15 -20.54
N LEU A 227 27.75 -6.04 -19.87
CA LEU A 227 29.00 -5.82 -19.15
C LEU A 227 29.07 -6.62 -17.83
N CYS A 228 28.02 -6.55 -17.02
CA CYS A 228 28.07 -6.98 -15.62
C CYS A 228 27.57 -8.41 -15.41
N SER A 229 26.61 -8.86 -16.22
CA SER A 229 25.96 -10.16 -16.10
C SER A 229 26.94 -11.36 -16.10
N PRO A 230 28.03 -11.38 -16.90
CA PRO A 230 29.02 -12.47 -16.86
C PRO A 230 29.78 -12.59 -15.53
N ALA A 231 29.84 -11.54 -14.71
CA ALA A 231 30.52 -11.56 -13.41
C ALA A 231 29.60 -12.04 -12.27
N VAL A 232 28.29 -12.16 -12.50
CA VAL A 232 27.30 -12.63 -11.53
C VAL A 232 27.03 -14.11 -11.73
N PHE A 233 26.94 -14.86 -10.64
CA PHE A 233 26.77 -16.32 -10.66
C PHE A 233 25.70 -16.78 -9.68
N TYR A 234 25.22 -18.01 -9.90
CA TYR A 234 24.34 -18.74 -8.99
C TYR A 234 25.17 -19.54 -7.98
N VAL A 235 24.75 -19.58 -6.72
CA VAL A 235 25.40 -20.32 -5.63
C VAL A 235 24.48 -21.42 -5.14
N GLU A 236 25.01 -22.62 -4.94
CA GLU A 236 24.32 -23.73 -4.30
C GLU A 236 25.21 -24.31 -3.20
N VAL A 237 24.62 -24.52 -2.03
CA VAL A 237 25.35 -25.00 -0.85
C VAL A 237 24.81 -26.33 -0.36
N TYR A 238 25.70 -27.14 0.21
CA TYR A 238 25.43 -28.53 0.56
C TYR A 238 25.77 -28.84 2.01
N ASP A 239 24.98 -29.72 2.62
CA ASP A 239 25.24 -30.28 3.95
C ASP A 239 26.31 -31.39 3.94
N SER A 240 26.59 -31.98 5.11
CA SER A 240 27.54 -33.09 5.27
C SER A 240 27.14 -34.38 4.57
N ALA A 241 25.86 -34.53 4.19
CA ALA A 241 25.34 -35.63 3.40
C ALA A 241 25.33 -35.31 1.89
N ASN A 242 25.90 -34.17 1.48
CA ASN A 242 25.96 -33.68 0.10
C ASN A 242 24.57 -33.43 -0.51
N ARG A 243 23.60 -33.01 0.31
CA ARG A 243 22.27 -32.57 -0.12
C ARG A 243 22.27 -31.04 -0.24
N ALA A 244 21.66 -30.50 -1.29
CA ALA A 244 21.49 -29.05 -1.43
C ALA A 244 20.54 -28.54 -0.34
N ILE A 245 20.96 -27.51 0.41
CA ILE A 245 20.19 -26.96 1.54
C ILE A 245 19.81 -25.49 1.36
N ALA A 246 20.59 -24.73 0.60
CA ALA A 246 20.29 -23.34 0.27
C ALA A 246 20.88 -22.96 -1.08
N THR A 247 20.33 -21.89 -1.65
CA THR A 247 20.73 -21.36 -2.95
C THR A 247 20.70 -19.83 -2.90
N GLY A 248 21.49 -19.21 -3.77
CA GLY A 248 21.61 -17.76 -3.81
C GLY A 248 22.37 -17.28 -5.03
N SER A 249 22.87 -16.06 -4.93
CA SER A 249 23.67 -15.39 -5.95
C SER A 249 24.98 -14.91 -5.37
N GLY A 250 25.92 -14.57 -6.24
CA GLY A 250 27.18 -13.93 -5.90
C GLY A 250 27.77 -13.25 -7.11
N PHE A 251 28.83 -12.47 -6.92
CA PHE A 251 29.56 -11.85 -8.02
C PHE A 251 31.06 -11.79 -7.76
N PHE A 252 31.85 -11.89 -8.83
CA PHE A 252 33.31 -11.80 -8.76
C PHE A 252 33.76 -10.34 -8.61
N ILE A 253 34.71 -10.12 -7.71
CA ILE A 253 35.39 -8.83 -7.49
C ILE A 253 36.82 -8.82 -8.03
N ASP A 254 37.36 -9.98 -8.40
CA ASP A 254 38.59 -10.08 -9.18
C ASP A 254 38.59 -11.29 -10.13
N SER A 255 39.52 -11.30 -11.08
CA SER A 255 39.64 -12.37 -12.08
C SER A 255 40.26 -13.67 -11.54
N THR A 256 40.70 -13.69 -10.27
CA THR A 256 41.30 -14.86 -9.62
C THR A 256 40.28 -15.73 -8.89
N GLY A 257 38.98 -15.38 -8.98
CA GLY A 257 37.90 -16.15 -8.38
C GLY A 257 37.50 -15.66 -6.99
N LYS A 258 37.98 -14.50 -6.55
CA LYS A 258 37.45 -13.87 -5.34
C LYS A 258 36.08 -13.29 -5.61
N ALA A 259 35.13 -13.58 -4.73
CA ALA A 259 33.74 -13.22 -4.93
C ALA A 259 33.02 -12.89 -3.64
N VAL A 260 31.86 -12.26 -3.78
CA VAL A 260 31.02 -11.78 -2.68
C VAL A 260 29.65 -12.48 -2.76
N THR A 261 29.08 -12.80 -1.60
CA THR A 261 27.71 -13.29 -1.43
C THR A 261 27.19 -12.88 -0.04
N ASN A 262 25.94 -13.20 0.28
CA ASN A 262 25.43 -13.04 1.64
C ASN A 262 25.89 -14.18 2.54
N TYR A 263 26.08 -13.90 3.82
CA TYR A 263 26.47 -14.93 4.78
C TYR A 263 25.39 -16.01 4.94
N HIS A 264 24.10 -15.62 5.01
CA HIS A 264 23.00 -16.59 5.13
C HIS A 264 22.92 -17.58 3.95
N VAL A 265 23.51 -17.27 2.79
CA VAL A 265 23.58 -18.18 1.65
C VAL A 265 24.56 -19.33 1.92
N ILE A 266 25.65 -19.07 2.65
CA ILE A 266 26.70 -20.05 2.95
C ILE A 266 26.64 -20.58 4.40
N GLU A 267 25.63 -20.16 5.14
CA GLU A 267 25.43 -20.49 6.54
C GLU A 267 25.25 -22.00 6.75
N GLY A 268 26.05 -22.59 7.65
CA GLY A 268 25.96 -24.02 7.97
C GLY A 268 26.36 -24.96 6.82
N ALA A 269 26.87 -24.42 5.72
CA ALA A 269 27.25 -25.20 4.56
C ALA A 269 28.51 -26.04 4.82
N GLN A 270 28.48 -27.33 4.53
CA GLN A 270 29.68 -28.17 4.52
C GLN A 270 30.55 -27.87 3.28
N SER A 271 29.91 -27.57 2.16
CA SER A 271 30.56 -27.19 0.91
C SER A 271 29.63 -26.33 0.05
N ALA A 272 30.20 -25.60 -0.91
CA ALA A 272 29.43 -24.79 -1.84
C ALA A 272 29.98 -24.93 -3.26
N SER A 273 29.11 -24.76 -4.25
CA SER A 273 29.45 -24.65 -5.65
C SER A 273 28.79 -23.42 -6.26
N ILE A 274 29.42 -22.87 -7.29
CA ILE A 274 28.86 -21.76 -8.07
C ILE A 274 28.68 -22.19 -9.50
N THR A 275 27.66 -21.65 -10.18
CA THR A 275 27.48 -21.82 -11.63
C THR A 275 27.57 -20.45 -12.29
N THR A 276 28.61 -20.26 -13.10
CA THR A 276 28.78 -19.03 -13.90
C THR A 276 27.70 -18.96 -14.94
N SER A 277 27.16 -17.78 -15.13
CA SER A 277 25.93 -17.58 -15.85
C SER A 277 26.10 -17.47 -17.37
N ASP A 278 27.29 -17.09 -17.83
CA ASP A 278 27.68 -16.97 -19.23
C ASP A 278 28.00 -18.33 -19.87
N THR A 279 28.83 -19.13 -19.20
CA THR A 279 29.31 -20.42 -19.71
C THR A 279 28.53 -21.62 -19.17
N LYS A 280 27.66 -21.40 -18.17
CA LYS A 280 26.95 -22.45 -17.41
C LYS A 280 27.89 -23.48 -16.76
N LYS A 281 29.16 -23.13 -16.54
CA LYS A 281 30.13 -23.99 -15.87
C LYS A 281 30.00 -23.89 -14.36
N THR A 282 30.14 -25.04 -13.71
CA THR A 282 30.13 -25.16 -12.25
C THR A 282 31.55 -25.21 -11.72
N TYR A 283 31.81 -24.44 -10.66
CA TYR A 283 33.09 -24.36 -9.97
C TYR A 283 32.89 -24.57 -8.48
N LYS A 284 33.91 -25.11 -7.81
CA LYS A 284 33.88 -25.33 -6.36
C LYS A 284 34.23 -24.05 -5.62
N VAL A 285 33.55 -23.77 -4.51
CA VAL A 285 34.03 -22.78 -3.53
C VAL A 285 35.08 -23.45 -2.66
N THR A 286 36.31 -22.96 -2.73
CA THR A 286 37.47 -23.49 -2.00
C THR A 286 37.52 -23.04 -0.55
N GLY A 287 36.90 -21.89 -0.23
CA GLY A 287 36.82 -21.39 1.13
C GLY A 287 36.23 -20.00 1.24
N VAL A 288 36.28 -19.47 2.45
CA VAL A 288 35.79 -18.15 2.88
C VAL A 288 36.97 -17.36 3.43
N TYR A 289 37.18 -16.14 2.93
CA TYR A 289 38.19 -15.22 3.44
C TYR A 289 37.73 -14.57 4.74
N ASP A 290 36.50 -14.06 4.72
CA ASP A 290 35.91 -13.35 5.85
C ASP A 290 34.38 -13.32 5.70
N TYR A 291 33.67 -13.12 6.81
CA TYR A 291 32.22 -12.98 6.83
C TYR A 291 31.74 -12.22 8.07
N SER A 292 30.56 -11.62 7.98
CA SER A 292 29.86 -11.01 9.10
C SER A 292 28.49 -11.65 9.27
N VAL A 293 28.25 -12.25 10.43
CA VAL A 293 26.94 -12.81 10.81
C VAL A 293 25.92 -11.69 11.03
N GLN A 294 26.35 -10.60 11.67
CA GLN A 294 25.48 -9.47 12.01
C GLN A 294 25.07 -8.70 10.76
N GLU A 295 26.00 -8.46 9.85
CA GLU A 295 25.78 -7.63 8.66
C GLU A 295 25.44 -8.44 7.39
N ASP A 296 25.41 -9.77 7.49
CA ASP A 296 24.99 -10.70 6.43
C ASP A 296 25.83 -10.66 5.13
N TRP A 297 27.16 -10.55 5.22
CA TRP A 297 28.04 -10.62 4.05
C TRP A 297 29.13 -11.69 4.19
N ALA A 298 29.59 -12.23 3.07
CA ALA A 298 30.72 -13.16 3.01
C ALA A 298 31.57 -12.94 1.76
N VAL A 299 32.90 -13.01 1.92
CA VAL A 299 33.87 -12.99 0.83
C VAL A 299 34.42 -14.40 0.65
N ILE A 300 34.20 -14.99 -0.51
CA ILE A 300 34.51 -16.39 -0.82
C ILE A 300 35.59 -16.51 -1.91
N GLN A 301 36.23 -17.67 -1.99
CA GLN A 301 37.18 -18.02 -3.05
C GLN A 301 36.64 -19.18 -3.89
N VAL A 302 36.50 -18.95 -5.19
CA VAL A 302 36.09 -19.95 -6.19
C VAL A 302 37.33 -20.55 -6.86
N ASP A 303 37.29 -21.86 -7.13
CA ASP A 303 38.35 -22.59 -7.83
C ASP A 303 38.37 -22.24 -9.32
N GLY A 304 39.30 -21.39 -9.76
CA GLY A 304 39.46 -21.00 -11.15
C GLY A 304 40.14 -19.64 -11.33
N SER A 305 40.27 -19.20 -12.59
CA SER A 305 40.82 -17.89 -12.94
C SER A 305 40.32 -17.45 -14.31
N GLY A 306 40.46 -16.16 -14.62
CA GLY A 306 39.99 -15.56 -15.87
C GLY A 306 38.48 -15.26 -15.84
N PHE A 307 37.90 -15.13 -14.65
CA PHE A 307 36.52 -14.72 -14.49
C PHE A 307 36.34 -13.25 -14.84
N SER A 308 35.18 -12.91 -15.42
CA SER A 308 34.71 -11.53 -15.48
C SER A 308 34.43 -11.05 -14.06
N CYS A 309 34.79 -9.81 -13.73
CA CYS A 309 34.60 -9.23 -12.40
C CYS A 309 33.93 -7.85 -12.49
N LEU A 310 33.21 -7.47 -11.43
CA LEU A 310 32.58 -6.16 -11.31
C LEU A 310 33.55 -5.13 -10.73
N GLU A 311 33.49 -3.91 -11.24
CA GLU A 311 34.20 -2.76 -10.67
C GLU A 311 33.39 -2.21 -9.49
N ILE A 312 34.06 -1.98 -8.36
CA ILE A 312 33.43 -1.38 -7.17
C ILE A 312 33.18 0.10 -7.44
N GLY A 313 31.92 0.52 -7.31
CA GLY A 313 31.48 1.88 -7.57
C GLY A 313 31.74 2.84 -6.42
N ASP A 314 31.79 4.13 -6.75
CA ASP A 314 31.92 5.20 -5.75
C ASP A 314 30.60 5.40 -4.99
N THR A 315 30.68 5.45 -3.65
CA THR A 315 29.54 5.71 -2.77
C THR A 315 28.90 7.07 -3.01
N SER A 316 29.62 8.05 -3.57
CA SER A 316 29.06 9.34 -3.98
C SER A 316 27.95 9.21 -5.04
N THR A 317 27.88 8.09 -5.75
CA THR A 317 26.83 7.79 -6.74
C THR A 317 25.54 7.24 -6.12
N VAL A 318 25.59 6.82 -4.85
CA VAL A 318 24.46 6.25 -4.10
C VAL A 318 23.66 7.40 -3.48
N VAL A 319 22.80 8.02 -4.28
CA VAL A 319 21.94 9.13 -3.86
C VAL A 319 20.47 8.80 -4.10
N GLY A 320 19.57 9.39 -3.31
CA GLY A 320 18.12 9.23 -3.50
C GLY A 320 17.69 9.59 -4.92
N GLY A 321 16.91 8.72 -5.55
CA GLY A 321 16.45 8.84 -6.93
C GLY A 321 17.43 8.36 -8.00
N ALA A 322 18.65 7.94 -7.65
CA ALA A 322 19.60 7.40 -8.63
C ALA A 322 19.10 6.07 -9.22
N THR A 323 19.28 5.90 -10.54
CA THR A 323 18.97 4.65 -11.24
C THR A 323 19.97 3.56 -10.89
N VAL A 324 19.45 2.39 -10.55
CA VAL A 324 20.21 1.18 -10.24
C VAL A 324 19.59 -0.04 -10.92
N TYR A 325 20.42 -1.06 -11.08
CA TYR A 325 20.05 -2.35 -11.65
C TYR A 325 20.42 -3.45 -10.67
N ALA A 326 19.50 -4.36 -10.37
CA ALA A 326 19.82 -5.57 -9.63
C ALA A 326 20.04 -6.71 -10.63
N ILE A 327 21.16 -7.43 -10.49
CA ILE A 327 21.46 -8.64 -11.26
C ILE A 327 21.69 -9.80 -10.29
N GLY A 328 20.93 -10.88 -10.49
CA GLY A 328 21.02 -12.09 -9.69
C GLY A 328 20.46 -13.30 -10.42
N SER A 329 20.34 -14.42 -9.69
CA SER A 329 19.83 -15.70 -10.18
C SER A 329 18.60 -16.19 -9.40
N PRO A 330 17.49 -15.43 -9.38
CA PRO A 330 16.29 -15.79 -8.62
C PRO A 330 15.75 -17.15 -9.07
N LEU A 331 15.36 -18.01 -8.12
CA LEU A 331 14.80 -19.36 -8.37
C LEU A 331 15.68 -20.27 -9.25
N GLY A 332 16.99 -20.00 -9.36
CA GLY A 332 17.89 -20.71 -10.29
C GLY A 332 17.73 -20.29 -11.76
N LEU A 333 16.86 -19.33 -12.05
CA LEU A 333 16.74 -18.66 -13.35
C LEU A 333 17.87 -17.62 -13.46
N GLN A 334 19.04 -18.12 -13.84
CA GLN A 334 20.29 -17.36 -13.87
C GLN A 334 20.17 -16.05 -14.68
N ASN A 335 20.73 -14.97 -14.14
CA ASN A 335 20.87 -13.64 -14.74
C ASN A 335 19.58 -12.90 -15.05
N SER A 336 18.69 -12.83 -14.07
CA SER A 336 17.60 -11.86 -14.11
C SER A 336 18.15 -10.47 -13.79
N ILE A 337 17.81 -9.50 -14.65
CA ILE A 337 18.07 -8.07 -14.42
C ILE A 337 16.76 -7.35 -14.13
N SER A 338 16.76 -6.50 -13.10
CA SER A 338 15.68 -5.57 -12.83
C SER A 338 16.22 -4.15 -12.70
N GLN A 339 15.43 -3.17 -13.14
CA GLN A 339 15.76 -1.76 -13.00
C GLN A 339 14.94 -1.14 -11.85
N GLY A 340 15.55 -0.23 -11.10
CA GLY A 340 14.86 0.55 -10.08
C GLY A 340 15.59 1.84 -9.72
N LEU A 341 15.13 2.45 -8.63
CA LEU A 341 15.67 3.69 -8.07
C LEU A 341 16.08 3.48 -6.61
N ILE A 342 17.10 4.19 -6.17
CA ILE A 342 17.44 4.29 -4.75
C ILE A 342 16.38 5.12 -4.04
N SER A 343 15.69 4.52 -3.06
CA SER A 343 14.67 5.17 -2.24
C SER A 343 15.25 5.74 -0.94
N ASN A 344 16.23 5.07 -0.34
CA ASN A 344 16.97 5.53 0.83
C ASN A 344 18.40 4.98 0.76
N VAL A 345 19.39 5.81 1.06
CA VAL A 345 20.82 5.46 0.96
C VAL A 345 21.34 4.73 2.22
N SER A 346 20.67 4.90 3.36
CA SER A 346 21.07 4.35 4.66
C SER A 346 19.85 4.12 5.55
N ARG A 347 19.07 3.09 5.19
CA ARG A 347 17.97 2.58 5.99
C ARG A 347 18.54 1.68 7.08
N ILE A 348 18.34 2.02 8.35
CA ILE A 348 18.77 1.17 9.47
C ILE A 348 17.69 0.13 9.77
N GLU A 349 18.05 -1.15 9.72
CA GLU A 349 17.22 -2.30 10.11
C GLU A 349 18.06 -3.22 11.00
N ASN A 350 17.56 -3.56 12.19
CA ASN A 350 18.27 -4.38 13.18
C ASN A 350 19.72 -3.94 13.45
N GLY A 351 19.98 -2.62 13.42
CA GLY A 351 21.31 -2.05 13.62
C GLY A 351 22.25 -2.08 12.40
N VAL A 352 21.82 -2.63 11.27
CA VAL A 352 22.58 -2.69 10.02
C VAL A 352 22.06 -1.64 9.04
N SER A 353 22.96 -0.96 8.32
CA SER A 353 22.62 0.04 7.32
C SER A 353 22.46 -0.59 5.94
N TYR A 354 21.30 -0.40 5.31
CA TYR A 354 20.97 -0.87 3.98
C TYR A 354 20.73 0.28 2.99
N ILE A 355 21.01 0.02 1.71
CA ILE A 355 20.47 0.78 0.58
C ILE A 355 19.07 0.23 0.28
N GLN A 356 18.06 1.08 0.40
CA GLN A 356 16.70 0.74 0.00
C GLN A 356 16.50 1.07 -1.48
N THR A 357 16.03 0.11 -2.27
CA THR A 357 15.85 0.21 -3.71
C THR A 357 14.48 -0.29 -4.16
N SER A 358 13.97 0.30 -5.25
CA SER A 358 12.76 -0.18 -5.94
C SER A 358 13.07 -1.25 -6.99
N ALA A 359 14.34 -1.59 -7.23
CA ALA A 359 14.72 -2.64 -8.17
C ALA A 359 14.20 -3.98 -7.63
N ALA A 360 13.42 -4.70 -8.44
CA ALA A 360 12.80 -5.95 -8.00
C ALA A 360 13.86 -7.01 -7.67
N ILE A 361 13.79 -7.58 -6.48
CA ILE A 361 14.56 -8.77 -6.08
C ILE A 361 13.60 -9.82 -5.52
N SER A 362 14.00 -11.08 -5.56
CA SER A 362 13.20 -12.20 -5.05
C SER A 362 14.13 -13.31 -4.53
N SER A 363 13.55 -14.34 -3.90
CA SER A 363 14.31 -15.48 -3.38
C SER A 363 15.28 -16.05 -4.42
N GLY A 364 16.54 -16.21 -4.04
CA GLY A 364 17.65 -16.59 -4.91
C GLY A 364 18.45 -15.41 -5.48
N SER A 365 17.95 -14.17 -5.40
CA SER A 365 18.72 -12.95 -5.71
C SER A 365 19.67 -12.55 -4.59
N SER A 366 19.52 -13.09 -3.38
CA SER A 366 20.38 -12.80 -2.22
C SER A 366 21.83 -13.12 -2.52
N GLY A 367 22.72 -12.14 -2.30
CA GLY A 367 24.14 -12.15 -2.61
C GLY A 367 24.47 -11.62 -4.01
N GLY A 368 23.46 -11.28 -4.82
CA GLY A 368 23.62 -10.67 -6.13
C GLY A 368 24.12 -9.21 -6.08
N ALA A 369 24.28 -8.60 -7.25
CA ALA A 369 24.86 -7.27 -7.38
C ALA A 369 23.79 -6.18 -7.60
N LEU A 370 23.90 -5.08 -6.85
CA LEU A 370 23.21 -3.83 -7.14
C LEU A 370 24.19 -2.89 -7.85
N ILE A 371 23.85 -2.45 -9.06
CA ILE A 371 24.76 -1.83 -10.02
C ILE A 371 24.25 -0.43 -10.37
N ASN A 372 25.14 0.56 -10.41
CA ASN A 372 24.80 1.92 -10.83
C ASN A 372 24.70 2.04 -12.37
N LYS A 373 24.30 3.23 -12.86
CA LYS A 373 24.18 3.53 -14.29
C LYS A 373 25.50 3.54 -15.08
N TYR A 374 26.64 3.32 -14.42
CA TYR A 374 27.97 3.27 -15.03
C TYR A 374 28.51 1.83 -15.14
N GLY A 375 27.75 0.83 -14.66
CA GLY A 375 28.18 -0.58 -14.67
C GLY A 375 29.01 -0.99 -13.45
N GLU A 376 28.98 -0.21 -12.38
CA GLU A 376 29.77 -0.44 -11.17
C GLU A 376 28.88 -0.96 -10.04
N VAL A 377 29.38 -1.92 -9.25
CA VAL A 377 28.64 -2.46 -8.11
C VAL A 377 28.67 -1.48 -6.93
N VAL A 378 27.49 -1.12 -6.44
CA VAL A 378 27.28 -0.22 -5.29
C VAL A 378 26.66 -0.91 -4.09
N GLY A 379 26.16 -2.14 -4.25
CA GLY A 379 25.66 -2.93 -3.13
C GLY A 379 25.46 -4.42 -3.42
N ILE A 380 25.15 -5.18 -2.38
CA ILE A 380 24.90 -6.63 -2.38
C ILE A 380 23.41 -6.84 -2.09
N THR A 381 22.64 -7.38 -3.03
CA THR A 381 21.19 -7.58 -2.83
C THR A 381 20.95 -8.61 -1.72
N SER A 382 20.09 -8.31 -0.75
CA SER A 382 19.94 -9.14 0.47
C SER A 382 18.48 -9.52 0.76
N ALA A 383 17.60 -8.54 1.04
CA ALA A 383 16.27 -8.79 1.62
C ALA A 383 15.16 -7.93 1.01
N SER A 384 13.90 -8.35 1.16
CA SER A 384 12.69 -7.62 0.71
C SER A 384 11.66 -7.54 1.83
N TYR A 385 10.89 -6.47 1.90
CA TYR A 385 9.73 -6.41 2.81
C TYR A 385 8.54 -7.15 2.17
N LEU A 386 8.07 -8.21 2.83
CA LEU A 386 6.99 -9.07 2.30
C LEU A 386 5.64 -8.34 2.16
N GLU A 387 5.38 -7.34 2.99
CA GLU A 387 4.12 -6.57 3.01
C GLU A 387 4.14 -5.33 2.09
N GLY A 388 5.28 -5.03 1.44
CA GLY A 388 5.46 -3.82 0.63
C GLY A 388 6.01 -4.11 -0.76
N GLN A 389 5.25 -3.74 -1.80
CA GLN A 389 5.74 -3.88 -3.18
C GLN A 389 6.91 -2.94 -3.45
N ASN A 390 7.94 -3.45 -4.14
CA ASN A 390 9.14 -2.70 -4.53
C ASN A 390 9.90 -2.06 -3.35
N LEU A 391 9.83 -2.67 -2.16
CA LEU A 391 10.66 -2.30 -1.01
C LEU A 391 11.73 -3.37 -0.80
N ASN A 392 12.89 -3.15 -1.42
CA ASN A 392 14.00 -4.08 -1.43
C ASN A 392 15.23 -3.45 -0.77
N LEU A 393 16.09 -4.29 -0.20
CA LEU A 393 17.26 -3.90 0.57
C LEU A 393 18.52 -4.55 -0.01
N ALA A 394 19.57 -3.74 -0.11
CA ALA A 394 20.92 -4.18 -0.46
C ALA A 394 21.91 -3.65 0.58
N LEU A 395 22.93 -4.44 0.91
CA LEU A 395 24.04 -3.97 1.74
C LEU A 395 24.92 -3.03 0.91
N PRO A 396 25.39 -1.88 1.44
CA PRO A 396 26.35 -1.04 0.74
C PRO A 396 27.62 -1.83 0.41
N ILE A 397 28.18 -1.67 -0.80
CA ILE A 397 29.39 -2.41 -1.20
C ILE A 397 30.59 -2.09 -0.30
N THR A 398 30.60 -0.95 0.36
CA THR A 398 31.66 -0.58 1.30
C THR A 398 31.68 -1.43 2.57
N ILE A 399 30.64 -2.21 2.85
CA ILE A 399 30.58 -3.05 4.05
C ILE A 399 31.67 -4.13 4.08
N ILE A 400 32.16 -4.52 2.89
CA ILE A 400 33.27 -5.48 2.76
C ILE A 400 34.63 -4.77 2.73
N GLU A 401 34.73 -3.44 2.88
CA GLU A 401 36.02 -2.76 2.95
C GLU A 401 36.79 -3.21 4.20
N GLY A 402 38.03 -3.67 4.00
CA GLY A 402 38.88 -4.13 5.10
C GLY A 402 38.63 -5.57 5.55
N TYR A 403 37.86 -6.36 4.78
CA TYR A 403 37.74 -7.80 5.02
C TYR A 403 39.13 -8.47 5.14
N SER A 404 39.25 -9.42 6.05
CA SER A 404 40.51 -10.11 6.32
C SER A 404 40.95 -10.94 5.11
N THR A 405 42.17 -10.71 4.64
CA THR A 405 42.83 -11.62 3.69
C THR A 405 43.67 -12.69 4.40
N ALA A 406 43.63 -12.75 5.73
CA ALA A 406 44.47 -13.61 6.53
C ALA A 406 43.91 -15.05 6.59
N GLY A 407 44.29 -15.85 5.59
CA GLY A 407 44.10 -17.30 5.59
C GLY A 407 42.69 -17.76 5.23
N LEU A 408 42.56 -18.37 4.06
CA LEU A 408 41.32 -18.93 3.56
C LEU A 408 40.81 -20.07 4.47
N GLN A 409 39.61 -19.90 5.03
CA GLN A 409 38.95 -20.91 5.87
C GLN A 409 38.10 -21.86 5.01
N PRO A 410 37.91 -23.12 5.40
CA PRO A 410 36.97 -24.00 4.70
C PRO A 410 35.54 -23.47 4.81
N VAL A 411 34.69 -23.74 3.82
CA VAL A 411 33.26 -23.33 3.82
C VAL A 411 32.54 -23.78 5.09
N SER A 412 32.86 -24.97 5.60
CA SER A 412 32.31 -25.51 6.85
C SER A 412 32.69 -24.73 8.13
N ALA A 413 33.58 -23.75 8.05
CA ALA A 413 33.87 -22.85 9.16
C ALA A 413 32.86 -21.69 9.29
N ALA A 414 32.00 -21.48 8.28
CA ALA A 414 30.83 -20.61 8.41
C ALA A 414 29.78 -21.32 9.28
N THR A 415 29.95 -21.24 10.60
CA THR A 415 29.04 -21.87 11.57
C THR A 415 27.62 -21.38 11.37
N PRO A 416 26.57 -22.19 11.63
CA PRO A 416 25.19 -21.70 11.62
C PRO A 416 24.99 -20.54 12.60
N LYS A 417 24.15 -19.55 12.24
CA LYS A 417 23.61 -18.57 13.18
C LYS A 417 22.84 -19.34 14.27
N PRO A 418 22.93 -18.92 15.53
CA PRO A 418 21.97 -19.34 16.55
C PRO A 418 20.55 -19.09 16.04
N SER A 419 19.75 -20.12 15.88
CA SER A 419 18.38 -20.08 15.38
C SER A 419 17.47 -20.94 16.26
N VAL A 420 16.27 -20.42 16.42
CA VAL A 420 15.20 -21.02 17.23
C VAL A 420 13.97 -21.04 16.34
N SER A 421 13.52 -22.23 15.95
CA SER A 421 12.27 -22.38 15.22
C SER A 421 11.10 -22.45 16.19
N TYR A 422 10.02 -21.78 15.80
CA TYR A 422 8.78 -21.70 16.55
C TYR A 422 7.61 -22.03 15.64
N GLU A 423 6.57 -22.61 16.21
CA GLU A 423 5.27 -22.77 15.58
C GLU A 423 4.29 -21.79 16.21
N LEU A 424 3.61 -21.02 15.37
CA LEU A 424 2.48 -20.18 15.76
C LEU A 424 1.20 -20.81 15.21
N ASP A 425 0.17 -20.91 16.04
CA ASP A 425 -1.17 -21.29 15.55
C ASP A 425 -1.76 -20.21 14.63
N LYS A 426 -1.38 -18.93 14.87
CA LYS A 426 -1.86 -17.74 14.17
C LYS A 426 -0.72 -16.77 13.91
N ASN A 427 -0.57 -16.41 12.65
CA ASN A 427 0.39 -15.43 12.13
C ASN A 427 -0.20 -14.01 11.96
N SER A 428 -1.50 -13.84 12.20
CA SER A 428 -2.18 -12.54 12.35
C SER A 428 -3.46 -12.71 13.17
N VAL A 429 -3.98 -11.61 13.71
CA VAL A 429 -5.17 -11.61 14.55
C VAL A 429 -6.16 -10.54 14.06
N SER A 430 -7.35 -10.99 13.69
CA SER A 430 -8.48 -10.13 13.32
C SER A 430 -9.56 -10.23 14.38
N LEU A 431 -9.95 -9.10 14.95
CA LEU A 431 -10.93 -9.00 16.04
C LEU A 431 -11.96 -7.92 15.73
N LYS A 432 -13.14 -8.00 16.35
CA LYS A 432 -14.03 -6.86 16.53
C LYS A 432 -13.74 -6.17 17.87
N VAL A 433 -14.15 -4.91 18.01
CA VAL A 433 -14.09 -4.22 19.32
C VAL A 433 -14.82 -5.05 20.38
N GLY A 434 -14.14 -5.37 21.49
CA GLY A 434 -14.65 -6.21 22.58
C GLY A 434 -14.37 -7.72 22.45
N GLU A 435 -13.87 -8.18 21.30
CA GLU A 435 -13.53 -9.59 21.07
C GLU A 435 -12.13 -9.94 21.59
N SER A 436 -11.93 -11.19 22.03
CA SER A 436 -10.62 -11.73 22.38
C SER A 436 -10.26 -12.94 21.52
N ALA A 437 -8.97 -13.07 21.16
CA ALA A 437 -8.38 -14.28 20.59
C ALA A 437 -7.22 -14.78 21.45
N LEU A 438 -6.94 -16.09 21.36
CA LEU A 438 -5.71 -16.70 21.86
C LEU A 438 -4.75 -16.93 20.69
N VAL A 439 -3.46 -16.69 20.93
CA VAL A 439 -2.35 -17.07 20.04
C VAL A 439 -1.44 -17.98 20.82
N SER A 440 -1.20 -19.17 20.28
CA SER A 440 -0.35 -20.20 20.87
C SER A 440 1.00 -20.23 20.15
N MET A 441 2.08 -20.34 20.93
CA MET A 441 3.45 -20.43 20.43
C MET A 441 4.16 -21.62 21.07
N ASP A 442 4.74 -22.49 20.24
CA ASP A 442 5.48 -23.69 20.62
C ASP A 442 6.92 -23.66 20.07
N ALA A 443 7.88 -24.19 20.83
CA ALA A 443 9.26 -24.35 20.37
C ALA A 443 9.40 -25.66 19.56
N VAL A 444 10.04 -25.61 18.40
CA VAL A 444 10.16 -26.79 17.51
C VAL A 444 11.58 -27.38 17.52
N GLU A 445 12.60 -26.60 17.16
CA GLU A 445 14.01 -27.02 17.17
C GLU A 445 14.94 -25.84 17.52
N THR A 446 16.02 -26.11 18.25
CA THR A 446 16.99 -25.08 18.66
C THR A 446 18.41 -25.57 18.37
N ASN A 447 19.18 -24.83 17.58
CA ASN A 447 20.62 -25.10 17.44
C ASN A 447 21.45 -24.35 18.52
N VAL A 448 20.77 -23.61 19.40
CA VAL A 448 21.34 -22.82 20.48
C VAL A 448 21.44 -23.67 21.76
N GLY A 449 22.61 -23.66 22.41
CA GLY A 449 22.78 -24.29 23.71
C GLY A 449 22.25 -23.41 24.86
N GLY A 450 21.49 -24.01 25.77
CA GLY A 450 20.96 -23.35 26.96
C GLY A 450 19.45 -23.12 26.92
N THR A 451 18.93 -22.49 27.97
CA THR A 451 17.52 -22.09 28.07
C THR A 451 17.29 -20.80 27.27
N ILE A 452 16.29 -20.81 26.39
CA ILE A 452 15.83 -19.62 25.65
C ILE A 452 14.69 -19.00 26.45
N THR A 453 14.71 -17.68 26.53
CA THR A 453 13.60 -16.91 27.05
C THR A 453 13.12 -15.87 26.04
N TYR A 454 11.86 -15.50 26.14
CA TYR A 454 11.30 -14.49 25.26
C TYR A 454 10.60 -13.41 26.09
N SER A 455 10.55 -12.21 25.52
CA SER A 455 9.79 -11.07 26.05
C SER A 455 8.75 -10.59 25.05
N ILE A 456 7.70 -9.96 25.56
CA ILE A 456 6.52 -9.56 24.76
C ILE A 456 6.29 -8.05 24.91
N LYS A 457 6.07 -7.37 23.79
CA LYS A 457 5.73 -5.95 23.75
C LYS A 457 4.57 -5.69 22.79
N SER A 458 3.49 -5.11 23.31
CA SER A 458 2.41 -4.61 22.46
C SER A 458 2.74 -3.23 21.87
N GLY A 459 2.22 -2.96 20.67
CA GLY A 459 2.30 -1.67 20.00
C GLY A 459 1.35 -0.63 20.60
N ASP A 460 0.39 -0.15 19.82
CA ASP A 460 -0.66 0.77 20.29
C ASP A 460 -1.69 0.04 21.16
N LYS A 461 -1.55 0.20 22.48
CA LYS A 461 -2.44 -0.36 23.52
C LYS A 461 -3.85 0.23 23.49
N SER A 462 -4.07 1.34 22.78
CA SER A 462 -5.41 1.93 22.61
C SER A 462 -6.25 1.16 21.58
N VAL A 463 -5.60 0.38 20.70
CA VAL A 463 -6.25 -0.46 19.68
C VAL A 463 -6.51 -1.85 20.21
N ALA A 464 -5.51 -2.52 20.79
CA ALA A 464 -5.65 -3.85 21.37
C ALA A 464 -4.75 -4.01 22.61
N THR A 465 -5.20 -4.82 23.56
CA THR A 465 -4.43 -5.20 24.76
C THR A 465 -4.01 -6.66 24.68
N VAL A 466 -2.85 -6.97 25.23
CA VAL A 466 -2.25 -8.32 25.19
C VAL A 466 -1.96 -8.77 26.61
N ASP A 467 -2.27 -10.02 26.94
CA ASP A 467 -1.91 -10.61 28.22
C ASP A 467 -0.37 -10.73 28.33
N TRP A 468 0.17 -10.42 29.51
CA TRP A 468 1.62 -10.40 29.79
C TRP A 468 2.42 -9.34 29.04
N ASP A 469 1.74 -8.28 28.60
CA ASP A 469 2.39 -7.10 28.05
C ASP A 469 3.46 -6.52 29.00
N ASP A 470 4.63 -6.21 28.44
CA ASP A 470 5.84 -5.79 29.15
C ASP A 470 6.39 -6.82 30.17
N MET A 471 6.14 -8.12 29.97
CA MET A 471 6.81 -9.19 30.72
C MET A 471 8.03 -9.75 29.97
N ASP A 472 9.11 -9.95 30.74
CA ASP A 472 10.39 -10.50 30.27
C ASP A 472 10.61 -11.94 30.77
N ASP A 473 11.56 -12.63 30.13
CA ASP A 473 12.22 -13.85 30.59
C ASP A 473 11.34 -15.11 30.79
N ARG A 474 10.39 -15.37 29.88
CA ARG A 474 9.58 -16.61 29.93
C ARG A 474 10.04 -17.68 28.93
N GLN A 475 9.73 -18.95 29.20
CA GLN A 475 9.99 -20.09 28.29
C GLN A 475 8.69 -20.58 27.64
N LEU A 476 8.74 -21.01 26.38
CA LEU A 476 7.63 -21.68 25.69
C LEU A 476 7.27 -23.03 26.36
N PRO A 477 6.02 -23.51 26.23
CA PRO A 477 4.94 -23.02 25.36
C PRO A 477 4.06 -21.95 26.00
N TRP A 478 3.43 -21.09 25.18
CA TRP A 478 2.58 -19.98 25.62
C TRP A 478 1.24 -19.93 24.91
N ASP A 479 0.23 -19.45 25.65
CA ASP A 479 -1.05 -19.00 25.12
C ASP A 479 -1.24 -17.52 25.47
N ILE A 480 -1.13 -16.64 24.48
CA ILE A 480 -1.25 -15.19 24.64
C ILE A 480 -2.66 -14.78 24.28
N ARG A 481 -3.38 -14.15 25.22
CA ARG A 481 -4.69 -13.55 24.95
C ARG A 481 -4.54 -12.14 24.41
N ILE A 482 -5.25 -11.83 23.34
CA ILE A 482 -5.30 -10.51 22.71
C ILE A 482 -6.76 -10.04 22.71
N THR A 483 -7.02 -8.80 23.13
CA THR A 483 -8.38 -8.23 23.23
C THR A 483 -8.47 -6.90 22.47
N GLY A 484 -9.43 -6.79 21.55
CA GLY A 484 -9.67 -5.57 20.77
C GLY A 484 -10.36 -4.48 21.58
N ILE A 485 -9.76 -3.29 21.65
CA ILE A 485 -10.24 -2.14 22.42
C ILE A 485 -10.89 -1.09 21.54
N LYS A 486 -10.28 -0.77 20.39
CA LYS A 486 -10.74 0.27 19.47
C LYS A 486 -10.43 -0.12 18.03
N ALA A 487 -11.30 0.31 17.11
CA ALA A 487 -11.07 0.14 15.69
C ALA A 487 -9.71 0.75 15.27
N GLY A 488 -8.90 -0.03 14.57
CA GLY A 488 -7.54 0.36 14.17
C GLY A 488 -6.65 -0.87 13.94
N SER A 489 -5.36 -0.61 13.71
CA SER A 489 -4.34 -1.65 13.59
C SER A 489 -3.21 -1.42 14.59
N THR A 490 -2.64 -2.52 15.07
CA THR A 490 -1.48 -2.53 15.97
C THR A 490 -0.69 -3.81 15.75
N THR A 491 0.42 -4.00 16.46
CA THR A 491 1.30 -5.17 16.31
C THR A 491 1.71 -5.68 17.68
N LEU A 492 1.81 -7.00 17.81
CA LEU A 492 2.44 -7.67 18.94
C LEU A 492 3.86 -8.09 18.52
N THR A 493 4.88 -7.69 19.29
CA THR A 493 6.27 -8.07 19.04
C THR A 493 6.78 -8.99 20.13
N ILE A 494 7.38 -10.12 19.75
CA ILE A 494 8.00 -11.09 20.65
C ILE A 494 9.51 -11.10 20.37
N TYR A 495 10.34 -11.01 21.41
CA TYR A 495 11.80 -10.94 21.30
C TYR A 495 12.43 -12.22 21.84
N ASN A 496 13.44 -12.77 21.16
CA ASN A 496 14.24 -13.91 21.62
C ASN A 496 15.55 -13.44 22.27
N ASP A 497 15.79 -13.83 23.53
CA ASP A 497 16.97 -13.42 24.31
C ASP A 497 18.31 -13.98 23.81
N LYS A 498 18.29 -15.05 23.00
CA LYS A 498 19.50 -15.70 22.48
C LYS A 498 19.84 -15.33 21.04
N THR A 499 18.84 -15.18 20.19
CA THR A 499 19.06 -14.93 18.77
C THR A 499 18.92 -13.44 18.42
N GLU A 500 18.38 -12.64 19.33
CA GLU A 500 17.98 -11.24 19.10
C GLU A 500 16.94 -11.07 17.98
N ASP A 501 16.36 -12.18 17.50
CA ASP A 501 15.31 -12.14 16.48
C ASP A 501 13.98 -11.65 17.10
N THR A 502 13.15 -11.04 16.25
CA THR A 502 11.82 -10.57 16.62
C THR A 502 10.74 -11.20 15.77
N ILE A 503 9.61 -11.52 16.40
CA ILE A 503 8.41 -12.05 15.77
C ILE A 503 7.35 -10.97 15.88
N SER A 504 6.78 -10.55 14.74
CA SER A 504 5.72 -9.54 14.70
C SER A 504 4.41 -10.18 14.27
N ILE A 505 3.37 -10.05 15.10
CA ILE A 505 2.02 -10.55 14.83
C ILE A 505 1.10 -9.33 14.62
N PRO A 506 0.64 -9.07 13.39
CA PRO A 506 -0.29 -7.99 13.10
C PRO A 506 -1.65 -8.23 13.79
N ILE A 507 -2.22 -7.16 14.35
CA ILE A 507 -3.55 -7.16 14.97
C ILE A 507 -4.41 -6.10 14.29
N VAL A 508 -5.55 -6.52 13.75
CA VAL A 508 -6.55 -5.61 13.18
C VAL A 508 -7.83 -5.72 13.99
N VAL A 509 -8.30 -4.58 14.50
CA VAL A 509 -9.57 -4.48 15.20
C VAL A 509 -10.55 -3.73 14.31
N ALA A 510 -11.58 -4.43 13.84
CA ALA A 510 -12.65 -3.84 13.04
C ALA A 510 -13.60 -3.03 13.92
N ALA A 511 -14.18 -1.97 13.34
CA ALA A 511 -15.30 -1.25 13.95
C ALA A 511 -16.46 -2.22 14.27
N PRO A 512 -17.25 -1.96 15.32
CA PRO A 512 -18.46 -2.74 15.56
C PRO A 512 -19.36 -2.71 14.33
N ALA A 513 -20.11 -3.79 14.10
CA ALA A 513 -21.10 -3.81 13.03
C ALA A 513 -22.14 -2.69 13.27
N ALA A 514 -22.59 -2.07 12.18
CA ALA A 514 -23.73 -1.17 12.21
C ALA A 514 -24.93 -1.90 12.83
N SER A 515 -25.61 -1.26 13.78
CA SER A 515 -26.77 -1.82 14.48
C SER A 515 -27.83 -0.74 14.69
N ILE A 516 -29.07 -1.07 14.35
CA ILE A 516 -30.25 -0.24 14.57
C ILE A 516 -31.26 -1.08 15.35
N SER A 517 -31.72 -0.60 16.50
CA SER A 517 -32.78 -1.24 17.28
C SER A 517 -34.12 -0.54 17.07
N TYR A 518 -35.19 -1.32 16.91
CA TYR A 518 -36.52 -0.83 16.57
C TYR A 518 -37.56 -1.20 17.63
N ARG A 519 -38.65 -0.43 17.65
CA ARG A 519 -39.87 -0.74 18.40
C ARG A 519 -41.05 -0.70 17.44
N LEU A 520 -41.83 -1.79 17.45
CA LEU A 520 -43.08 -1.90 16.71
C LEU A 520 -44.28 -1.76 17.66
N SER A 521 -45.37 -1.16 17.18
CA SER A 521 -46.63 -1.06 17.94
C SER A 521 -47.35 -2.42 18.10
N ALA A 522 -47.06 -3.39 17.23
CA ALA A 522 -47.57 -4.76 17.29
C ALA A 522 -46.54 -5.80 16.81
N GLN A 523 -46.62 -7.03 17.31
CA GLN A 523 -45.74 -8.14 16.89
C GLN A 523 -46.39 -9.06 15.84
N SER A 524 -47.66 -8.83 15.52
CA SER A 524 -48.41 -9.51 14.45
C SER A 524 -49.61 -8.66 14.06
N VAL A 525 -50.14 -8.89 12.85
CA VAL A 525 -51.28 -8.15 12.30
C VAL A 525 -52.37 -9.13 11.85
N ALA A 526 -53.60 -8.88 12.26
CA ALA A 526 -54.78 -9.59 11.79
C ALA A 526 -55.69 -8.62 11.05
N VAL A 527 -56.06 -8.94 9.81
CA VAL A 527 -56.89 -8.08 8.96
C VAL A 527 -57.89 -8.92 8.16
N GLY A 528 -59.06 -8.36 7.86
CA GLY A 528 -60.04 -9.02 6.97
C GLY A 528 -59.67 -8.84 5.50
N GLU A 529 -60.07 -9.76 4.64
CA GLU A 529 -59.97 -9.59 3.19
C GLU A 529 -60.81 -8.38 2.73
N GLY A 530 -60.16 -7.40 2.10
CA GLY A 530 -60.71 -6.10 1.72
C GLY A 530 -60.57 -4.99 2.77
N ASN A 531 -60.06 -5.27 3.97
CA ASN A 531 -59.84 -4.29 5.04
C ASN A 531 -58.36 -3.92 5.19
N SER A 532 -58.09 -2.81 5.89
CA SER A 532 -56.72 -2.38 6.22
C SER A 532 -56.49 -2.24 7.73
N ALA A 533 -55.24 -2.44 8.16
CA ALA A 533 -54.74 -2.21 9.52
C ALA A 533 -53.47 -1.34 9.49
N LEU A 534 -53.12 -0.70 10.60
CA LEU A 534 -51.91 0.14 10.73
C LEU A 534 -50.96 -0.43 11.79
N ILE A 535 -49.66 -0.40 11.51
CA ILE A 535 -48.58 -0.68 12.47
C ILE A 535 -47.58 0.48 12.44
N SER A 536 -47.11 0.91 13.62
CA SER A 536 -46.18 2.03 13.76
C SER A 536 -44.79 1.51 14.13
N MET A 537 -43.75 2.09 13.55
CA MET A 537 -42.34 1.74 13.80
C MET A 537 -41.53 2.96 14.28
N ASP A 538 -40.78 2.77 15.37
CA ASP A 538 -39.87 3.75 15.96
C ASP A 538 -38.44 3.20 16.09
N THR A 539 -37.44 4.07 15.96
CA THR A 539 -36.02 3.74 16.24
C THR A 539 -35.70 4.00 17.71
N VAL A 540 -35.01 3.05 18.36
CA VAL A 540 -34.71 3.06 19.80
C VAL A 540 -33.24 3.44 20.08
N GLU A 541 -32.30 2.78 19.41
CA GLU A 541 -30.85 3.03 19.53
C GLU A 541 -30.16 2.79 18.18
N THR A 542 -29.18 3.64 17.84
CA THR A 542 -28.38 3.53 16.61
C THR A 542 -26.91 3.87 16.86
N ASN A 543 -26.00 3.16 16.19
CA ASN A 543 -24.57 3.50 16.12
C ASN A 543 -24.12 3.94 14.71
N ILE A 544 -25.07 4.25 13.83
CA ILE A 544 -24.86 4.75 12.46
C ILE A 544 -25.30 6.21 12.31
N ASN A 545 -24.75 6.90 11.30
CA ASN A 545 -25.04 8.31 11.00
C ASN A 545 -26.38 8.48 10.26
N ASP A 546 -26.95 9.70 10.29
CA ASP A 546 -28.22 10.07 9.62
C ASP A 546 -28.22 9.69 8.12
N GLY A 547 -29.36 9.15 7.63
CA GLY A 547 -29.59 8.82 6.20
C GLY A 547 -29.93 7.36 5.87
N VAL A 548 -30.54 6.61 6.79
CA VAL A 548 -30.97 5.21 6.56
C VAL A 548 -32.14 5.15 5.59
N THR A 549 -32.02 4.32 4.54
CA THR A 549 -33.12 3.99 3.63
C THR A 549 -33.73 2.65 4.05
N TYR A 550 -35.04 2.62 4.23
CA TYR A 550 -35.77 1.42 4.60
C TYR A 550 -36.54 0.86 3.40
N TYR A 551 -36.65 -0.46 3.36
CA TYR A 551 -37.45 -1.19 2.39
C TYR A 551 -38.47 -2.03 3.16
N ILE A 552 -39.75 -1.80 2.89
CA ILE A 552 -40.85 -2.54 3.51
C ILE A 552 -41.59 -3.29 2.38
N GLU A 553 -42.00 -4.52 2.60
CA GLU A 553 -42.75 -5.30 1.61
C GLU A 553 -43.52 -6.45 2.27
N SER A 554 -44.49 -7.02 1.56
CA SER A 554 -45.11 -8.31 1.92
C SER A 554 -44.42 -9.44 1.16
N GLU A 555 -44.16 -10.57 1.82
CA GLU A 555 -43.63 -11.77 1.13
C GLU A 555 -44.58 -12.30 0.03
N ASP A 556 -45.88 -12.08 0.20
CA ASP A 556 -46.92 -12.49 -0.73
C ASP A 556 -48.01 -11.42 -0.85
N ASP A 557 -47.84 -10.53 -1.82
CA ASP A 557 -48.82 -9.49 -2.19
C ASP A 557 -50.17 -10.05 -2.65
N SER A 558 -50.26 -11.34 -2.99
CA SER A 558 -51.55 -11.97 -3.31
C SER A 558 -52.39 -12.26 -2.06
N VAL A 559 -51.78 -12.22 -0.86
CA VAL A 559 -52.44 -12.39 0.44
C VAL A 559 -52.69 -11.05 1.11
N ALA A 560 -51.69 -10.18 1.21
CA ALA A 560 -51.84 -8.83 1.74
C ALA A 560 -50.87 -7.86 1.06
N THR A 561 -51.32 -6.65 0.75
CA THR A 561 -50.48 -5.57 0.22
C THR A 561 -50.10 -4.59 1.33
N VAL A 562 -48.96 -3.94 1.15
CA VAL A 562 -48.42 -2.95 2.10
C VAL A 562 -48.28 -1.62 1.39
N ASP A 563 -48.73 -0.57 2.05
CA ASP A 563 -48.62 0.81 1.60
C ASP A 563 -48.08 1.64 2.76
N TRP A 564 -47.12 2.51 2.50
CA TRP A 564 -46.66 3.51 3.46
C TRP A 564 -46.77 4.87 2.79
N ASP A 565 -47.47 5.80 3.44
CA ASP A 565 -47.56 7.15 2.91
C ASP A 565 -46.16 7.78 3.04
N ASP A 566 -45.63 8.21 1.90
CA ASP A 566 -44.39 8.98 1.71
C ASP A 566 -44.60 10.41 2.26
N MET A 567 -45.02 10.53 3.53
CA MET A 567 -45.20 11.80 4.22
C MET A 567 -43.84 12.33 4.62
N ASP A 568 -43.26 13.12 3.72
CA ASP A 568 -42.15 14.06 3.90
C ASP A 568 -41.00 13.55 4.81
N ASP A 569 -39.90 13.18 4.14
CA ASP A 569 -38.54 13.11 4.71
C ASP A 569 -38.35 14.10 5.87
N GLU A 570 -38.46 13.65 7.13
CA GLU A 570 -37.53 14.10 8.19
C GLU A 570 -37.68 13.41 9.55
N TYR A 571 -38.81 12.82 9.98
CA TYR A 571 -38.85 12.17 11.32
C TYR A 571 -39.84 11.01 11.47
N LEU A 572 -39.33 9.87 11.99
CA LEU A 572 -40.09 8.76 12.58
C LEU A 572 -41.06 9.26 13.67
N PRO A 573 -42.20 8.59 13.94
CA PRO A 573 -42.62 7.24 13.48
C PRO A 573 -43.22 7.18 12.07
N TRP A 574 -43.04 6.03 11.42
CA TRP A 574 -43.78 5.66 10.20
C TRP A 574 -44.98 4.78 10.53
N ASP A 575 -46.13 5.09 9.92
CA ASP A 575 -47.33 4.27 9.96
C ASP A 575 -47.43 3.44 8.68
N ILE A 576 -47.28 2.12 8.81
CA ILE A 576 -47.34 1.16 7.72
C ILE A 576 -48.78 0.63 7.62
N ARG A 577 -49.42 0.82 6.47
CA ARG A 577 -50.77 0.31 6.17
C ARG A 577 -50.70 -1.06 5.52
N ILE A 578 -51.39 -2.03 6.09
CA ILE A 578 -51.48 -3.40 5.59
C ILE A 578 -52.91 -3.66 5.16
N THR A 579 -53.13 -4.07 3.91
CA THR A 579 -54.46 -4.36 3.35
C THR A 579 -54.58 -5.84 3.02
N GLY A 580 -55.61 -6.51 3.55
CA GLY A 580 -55.86 -7.92 3.24
C GLY A 580 -56.40 -8.09 1.82
N VAL A 581 -55.73 -8.87 0.99
CA VAL A 581 -56.13 -9.15 -0.41
C VAL A 581 -56.88 -10.46 -0.53
N LYS A 582 -56.43 -11.50 0.18
CA LYS A 582 -57.03 -12.84 0.14
C LYS A 582 -56.80 -13.56 1.44
N ALA A 583 -57.78 -14.34 1.89
CA ALA A 583 -57.64 -15.23 3.03
C ALA A 583 -56.35 -16.08 2.97
N GLY A 584 -55.52 -15.99 4.00
CA GLY A 584 -54.20 -16.62 4.03
C GLY A 584 -53.31 -16.04 5.11
N SER A 585 -52.02 -16.38 5.06
CA SER A 585 -50.99 -15.79 5.91
C SER A 585 -49.80 -15.38 5.06
N THR A 586 -49.23 -14.22 5.35
CA THR A 586 -48.01 -13.68 4.75
C THR A 586 -47.18 -13.02 5.85
N THR A 587 -46.03 -12.47 5.51
CA THR A 587 -45.14 -11.77 6.44
C THR A 587 -44.82 -10.39 5.88
N LEU A 588 -44.92 -9.37 6.73
CA LEU A 588 -44.32 -8.07 6.46
C LEU A 588 -42.82 -8.17 6.71
N ILE A 589 -42.03 -7.79 5.72
CA ILE A 589 -40.57 -7.74 5.78
C ILE A 589 -40.16 -6.27 5.81
N ILE A 590 -39.37 -5.91 6.82
CA ILE A 590 -38.74 -4.58 6.94
C ILE A 590 -37.23 -4.77 6.95
N SER A 591 -36.53 -4.12 6.03
CA SER A 591 -35.08 -4.16 5.90
C SER A 591 -34.52 -2.74 5.67
N ASN A 592 -33.19 -2.58 5.70
CA ASN A 592 -32.53 -1.30 5.48
C ASN A 592 -31.24 -1.45 4.66
N ASP A 593 -30.71 -0.35 4.13
CA ASP A 593 -29.52 -0.33 3.28
C ASP A 593 -28.17 -0.34 4.04
N GLN A 594 -28.18 -0.19 5.37
CA GLN A 594 -26.98 -0.05 6.20
C GLN A 594 -26.67 -1.27 7.07
N THR A 595 -27.64 -2.16 7.32
CA THR A 595 -27.48 -3.41 8.09
C THR A 595 -28.16 -4.58 7.38
N ASP A 596 -27.66 -5.79 7.61
CA ASP A 596 -28.28 -7.03 7.11
C ASP A 596 -29.50 -7.47 7.96
N ASP A 597 -29.94 -6.64 8.92
CA ASP A 597 -31.03 -6.99 9.82
C ASP A 597 -32.38 -6.86 9.10
N THR A 598 -33.22 -7.88 9.29
CA THR A 598 -34.59 -7.92 8.77
C THR A 598 -35.56 -8.15 9.90
N ILE A 599 -36.62 -7.35 9.96
CA ILE A 599 -37.75 -7.55 10.87
C ILE A 599 -38.87 -8.24 10.10
N SER A 600 -39.40 -9.30 10.68
CA SER A 600 -40.51 -10.07 10.13
C SER A 600 -41.74 -9.96 11.04
N VAL A 601 -42.83 -9.41 10.53
CA VAL A 601 -44.11 -9.30 11.27
C VAL A 601 -45.15 -10.18 10.59
N PRO A 602 -45.64 -11.25 11.24
CA PRO A 602 -46.67 -12.12 10.66
C PRO A 602 -47.99 -11.38 10.40
N ILE A 603 -48.56 -11.59 9.23
CA ILE A 603 -49.87 -11.09 8.81
C ILE A 603 -50.82 -12.27 8.60
N VAL A 604 -51.99 -12.23 9.23
CA VAL A 604 -53.08 -13.19 9.01
C VAL A 604 -54.26 -12.47 8.39
N VAL A 605 -54.66 -12.89 7.19
CA VAL A 605 -55.84 -12.39 6.50
C VAL A 605 -56.97 -13.40 6.66
N THR A 606 -58.05 -12.98 7.32
CA THR A 606 -59.22 -13.84 7.53
C THR A 606 -60.19 -13.75 6.35
N ALA A 607 -60.70 -14.90 5.92
CA ALA A 607 -61.71 -14.99 4.86
C ALA A 607 -62.95 -14.17 5.20
N THR A 608 -63.35 -13.32 4.26
CA THR A 608 -64.58 -12.54 4.35
C THR A 608 -65.77 -13.47 4.24
N THR A 609 -66.67 -13.43 5.22
CA THR A 609 -67.91 -14.22 5.16
C THR A 609 -68.79 -13.72 4.03
N ARG A 610 -69.62 -14.59 3.43
CA ARG A 610 -70.57 -14.20 2.37
C ARG A 610 -71.45 -13.01 2.77
N ARG A 611 -71.78 -12.93 4.07
CA ARG A 611 -72.45 -11.81 4.72
C ARG A 611 -71.68 -10.49 4.65
N GLN A 612 -70.41 -10.50 5.06
CA GLN A 612 -69.56 -9.31 5.00
C GLN A 612 -69.35 -8.86 3.56
N ALA A 613 -69.28 -9.80 2.62
CA ALA A 613 -69.20 -9.48 1.20
C ALA A 613 -70.49 -8.83 0.67
N ALA A 614 -71.66 -9.31 1.08
CA ALA A 614 -72.96 -8.68 0.78
C ALA A 614 -73.07 -7.27 1.38
N TYR A 615 -72.64 -7.08 2.64
CA TYR A 615 -72.56 -5.76 3.27
C TYR A 615 -71.63 -4.80 2.51
N THR A 616 -70.43 -5.26 2.16
CA THR A 616 -69.46 -4.45 1.40
C THR A 616 -70.00 -4.07 0.03
N ALA A 617 -70.71 -4.97 -0.67
CA ALA A 617 -71.36 -4.66 -1.94
C ALA A 617 -72.40 -3.55 -1.78
N LEU A 618 -73.28 -3.66 -0.78
CA LEU A 618 -74.30 -2.66 -0.47
C LEU A 618 -73.68 -1.31 -0.07
N LYS A 619 -72.70 -1.32 0.85
CA LYS A 619 -71.97 -0.12 1.31
C LYS A 619 -71.26 0.57 0.15
N ASN A 620 -70.55 -0.18 -0.69
CA ASN A 620 -69.85 0.38 -1.85
C ASN A 620 -70.82 0.98 -2.86
N PHE A 621 -71.99 0.37 -3.08
CA PHE A 621 -73.02 0.94 -3.93
C PHE A 621 -73.45 2.32 -3.45
N VAL A 622 -73.77 2.45 -2.15
CA VAL A 622 -74.13 3.73 -1.51
C VAL A 622 -72.98 4.75 -1.59
N LEU A 623 -71.73 4.30 -1.39
CA LEU A 623 -70.56 5.17 -1.47
C LEU A 623 -70.25 5.64 -2.91
N ASN A 624 -70.53 4.80 -3.92
CA ASN A 624 -70.17 5.04 -5.33
C ASN A 624 -71.23 5.80 -6.14
N HIS A 625 -72.51 5.71 -5.77
CA HIS A 625 -73.60 6.35 -6.54
C HIS A 625 -73.83 7.84 -6.20
N TYR A 626 -72.95 8.46 -5.40
CA TYR A 626 -72.98 9.91 -5.13
C TYR A 626 -71.57 10.48 -5.16
N ASN A 627 -71.19 11.03 -6.31
CA ASN A 627 -69.90 11.68 -6.48
C ASN A 627 -69.98 12.90 -7.41
N GLU A 628 -70.75 13.92 -7.04
CA GLU A 628 -70.53 15.26 -7.58
C GLU A 628 -70.58 16.31 -6.46
N THR A 629 -69.39 16.63 -5.95
CA THR A 629 -69.02 17.87 -5.23
C THR A 629 -69.59 18.12 -3.81
N PHE A 630 -68.64 18.40 -2.91
CA PHE A 630 -68.75 18.74 -1.50
C PHE A 630 -69.84 19.78 -1.15
N SER A 631 -70.72 19.41 -0.22
CA SER A 631 -71.30 20.33 0.76
C SER A 631 -71.54 19.56 2.06
N GLU A 632 -70.94 20.04 3.12
CA GLU A 632 -71.15 19.58 4.50
C GLU A 632 -72.65 19.60 4.84
N THR A 633 -73.12 18.55 5.52
CA THR A 633 -74.51 18.27 5.95
C THR A 633 -75.52 17.79 4.90
N LYS A 634 -75.52 16.47 4.67
CA LYS A 634 -76.61 15.49 4.89
C LYS A 634 -76.11 14.13 4.37
N GLU A 635 -76.54 13.05 5.00
CA GLU A 635 -76.15 11.66 4.72
C GLU A 635 -76.05 11.32 3.22
N LYS A 636 -75.19 10.37 2.83
CA LYS A 636 -75.08 9.92 1.43
C LYS A 636 -76.33 9.11 1.08
N MET A 637 -77.30 9.70 0.38
CA MET A 637 -78.62 9.07 0.15
C MET A 637 -78.86 8.74 -1.34
N PHE A 638 -78.88 7.46 -1.70
CA PHE A 638 -79.54 7.02 -2.95
C PHE A 638 -81.06 7.10 -2.76
N GLU A 639 -81.84 7.52 -3.75
CA GLU A 639 -83.30 7.69 -3.64
C GLU A 639 -84.03 7.00 -4.79
N TYR A 640 -85.13 6.33 -4.48
CA TYR A 640 -86.00 5.63 -5.43
C TYR A 640 -87.47 5.84 -5.07
N GLU A 641 -88.25 6.41 -5.98
CA GLU A 641 -89.67 6.75 -5.77
C GLU A 641 -90.60 5.76 -6.50
N THR A 642 -91.67 5.36 -5.83
CA THR A 642 -92.80 4.59 -6.36
C THR A 642 -94.10 5.43 -6.25
N GLU A 643 -95.25 4.88 -6.67
CA GLU A 643 -96.53 5.59 -6.56
C GLU A 643 -96.92 5.86 -5.09
N ASP A 644 -96.53 4.96 -4.18
CA ASP A 644 -96.95 4.98 -2.76
C ASP A 644 -95.80 5.24 -1.76
N PHE A 645 -94.54 4.99 -2.14
CA PHE A 645 -93.37 5.02 -1.24
C PHE A 645 -92.13 5.65 -1.88
N THR A 646 -91.28 6.29 -1.05
CA THR A 646 -89.92 6.72 -1.40
C THR A 646 -88.90 5.95 -0.55
N TYR A 647 -87.98 5.25 -1.19
CA TYR A 647 -86.88 4.53 -0.54
C TYR A 647 -85.58 5.29 -0.68
N GLN A 648 -84.79 5.31 0.39
CA GLN A 648 -83.48 5.92 0.44
C GLN A 648 -82.43 4.97 1.04
N LEU A 649 -81.23 4.88 0.48
CA LEU A 649 -80.11 4.15 1.10
C LEU A 649 -79.05 5.10 1.62
N ILE A 650 -78.68 4.90 2.86
CA ILE A 650 -77.84 5.78 3.66
C ILE A 650 -76.68 4.99 4.26
N TYR A 651 -75.46 5.53 4.24
CA TYR A 651 -74.35 4.95 5.00
C TYR A 651 -74.05 5.77 6.26
N ASP A 652 -74.22 5.14 7.43
CA ASP A 652 -73.82 5.70 8.72
C ASP A 652 -72.38 5.30 9.05
N LYS A 653 -71.48 6.28 9.04
CA LYS A 653 -70.05 6.08 9.32
C LYS A 653 -69.76 5.85 10.80
N GLN A 654 -70.60 6.32 11.72
CA GLN A 654 -70.35 6.20 13.16
C GLN A 654 -70.54 4.76 13.64
N ILE A 655 -71.57 4.08 13.12
CA ILE A 655 -71.88 2.70 13.49
C ILE A 655 -71.53 1.67 12.40
N ASP A 656 -70.98 2.13 11.28
CA ASP A 656 -70.63 1.30 10.11
C ASP A 656 -71.79 0.40 9.66
N ALA A 657 -72.91 1.03 9.32
CA ALA A 657 -74.12 0.36 8.84
C ALA A 657 -74.72 1.07 7.62
N VAL A 658 -75.40 0.31 6.76
CA VAL A 658 -76.24 0.86 5.69
C VAL A 658 -77.69 0.89 6.17
N ALA A 659 -78.30 2.06 6.19
CA ALA A 659 -79.71 2.26 6.53
C ALA A 659 -80.57 2.39 5.26
N VAL A 660 -81.66 1.64 5.20
CA VAL A 660 -82.78 1.87 4.28
C VAL A 660 -83.75 2.80 4.99
N ARG A 661 -83.95 4.00 4.46
CA ARG A 661 -84.95 4.96 4.92
C ARG A 661 -86.14 4.91 3.98
N GLU A 662 -87.31 4.57 4.49
CA GLU A 662 -88.54 4.48 3.71
C GLU A 662 -89.51 5.58 4.14
N ILE A 663 -90.12 6.27 3.18
CA ILE A 663 -91.03 7.39 3.38
C ILE A 663 -92.36 7.09 2.70
N PHE A 664 -93.48 7.30 3.38
CA PHE A 664 -94.81 7.19 2.77
C PHE A 664 -95.80 8.18 3.39
N TRP A 665 -96.91 8.41 2.67
CA TRP A 665 -97.95 9.34 3.06
C TRP A 665 -99.24 8.59 3.40
N ALA A 666 -99.82 8.87 4.57
CA ALA A 666 -101.16 8.41 4.94
C ALA A 666 -102.05 9.61 5.30
N ASP A 667 -103.36 9.37 5.51
CA ASP A 667 -104.35 10.42 5.83
C ASP A 667 -103.96 11.33 7.00
N SER A 668 -103.06 10.87 7.87
CA SER A 668 -102.57 11.54 9.09
C SER A 668 -101.19 12.20 8.97
N GLY A 669 -100.49 12.13 7.84
CA GLY A 669 -99.19 12.80 7.61
C GLY A 669 -98.12 11.96 6.91
N GLU A 670 -96.88 12.45 6.93
CA GLU A 670 -95.68 11.76 6.44
C GLU A 670 -95.12 10.81 7.51
N TYR A 671 -94.72 9.61 7.09
CA TYR A 671 -94.17 8.56 7.95
C TYR A 671 -92.80 8.14 7.45
N VAL A 672 -91.87 7.85 8.38
CA VAL A 672 -90.49 7.46 8.04
C VAL A 672 -90.07 6.23 8.84
N SER A 673 -89.57 5.21 8.15
CA SER A 673 -88.98 4.01 8.75
C SER A 673 -87.48 3.93 8.42
N TYR A 674 -86.68 3.34 9.32
CA TYR A 674 -85.26 3.06 9.08
C TYR A 674 -84.93 1.59 9.37
N ILE A 675 -84.23 0.94 8.46
CA ILE A 675 -83.68 -0.41 8.64
C ILE A 675 -82.19 -0.39 8.40
N MET A 676 -81.42 -0.68 9.44
CA MET A 676 -79.96 -0.70 9.39
C MET A 676 -79.44 -2.12 9.24
N LEU A 677 -78.53 -2.33 8.28
CA LEU A 677 -77.80 -3.57 8.02
C LEU A 677 -76.30 -3.33 8.27
N ASP A 678 -75.70 -4.07 9.21
CA ASP A 678 -74.27 -4.01 9.53
C ASP A 678 -73.48 -5.20 8.96
N ALA A 679 -72.15 -5.12 9.02
CA ALA A 679 -71.24 -6.16 8.54
C ALA A 679 -71.35 -7.49 9.32
N GLN A 680 -71.86 -7.43 10.55
CA GLN A 680 -72.02 -8.55 11.47
C GLN A 680 -73.35 -9.30 11.22
N GLY A 681 -74.28 -8.70 10.49
CA GLY A 681 -75.62 -9.22 10.19
C GLY A 681 -76.64 -8.89 11.28
N THR A 682 -76.35 -7.94 12.15
CA THR A 682 -77.33 -7.38 13.07
C THR A 682 -78.22 -6.44 12.28
N THR A 683 -79.54 -6.60 12.41
CA THR A 683 -80.50 -5.69 11.79
C THR A 683 -81.20 -4.89 12.87
N TYR A 684 -81.32 -3.59 12.67
CA TYR A 684 -82.06 -2.72 13.56
C TYR A 684 -83.17 -2.04 12.77
N ALA A 685 -84.39 -2.03 13.30
CA ALA A 685 -85.50 -1.27 12.75
C ALA A 685 -85.91 -0.17 13.71
N THR A 686 -86.10 1.03 13.17
CA THR A 686 -86.61 2.20 13.90
C THR A 686 -87.84 2.71 13.19
N ALA A 687 -88.89 3.04 13.94
CA ALA A 687 -90.07 3.71 13.42
C ALA A 687 -90.12 5.16 13.94
N ILE A 688 -90.18 6.14 13.03
CA ILE A 688 -90.30 7.57 13.35
C ILE A 688 -91.64 8.09 12.79
N TYR A 689 -92.42 8.77 13.63
CA TYR A 689 -93.76 9.24 13.27
C TYR A 689 -93.82 10.76 13.09
N MET A 690 -94.63 11.13 12.09
CA MET A 690 -95.47 12.31 12.01
C MET A 690 -94.72 13.66 12.00
N TYR A 691 -94.70 14.29 10.82
CA TYR A 691 -94.61 15.74 10.73
C TYR A 691 -95.96 16.34 11.11
N GLU A 692 -96.12 16.81 12.35
CA GLU A 692 -97.29 17.63 12.71
C GLU A 692 -97.15 18.99 12.03
N PRO A 693 -98.05 19.37 11.10
CA PRO A 693 -97.90 20.61 10.34
C PRO A 693 -97.92 21.86 11.22
N ASP A 694 -98.49 21.76 12.42
CA ASP A 694 -98.66 22.85 13.38
C ASP A 694 -97.48 23.02 14.35
N GLU A 695 -96.66 21.98 14.60
CA GLU A 695 -95.57 22.01 15.59
C GLU A 695 -94.14 21.87 15.01
N TYR A 696 -93.98 21.51 13.72
CA TYR A 696 -92.67 21.39 13.05
C TYR A 696 -91.65 20.46 13.76
N GLU A 697 -92.09 19.53 14.61
CA GLU A 697 -91.23 18.57 15.32
C GLU A 697 -91.51 17.12 14.90
N TRP A 698 -90.44 16.32 14.80
CA TRP A 698 -90.51 14.88 14.56
C TRP A 698 -90.65 14.13 15.89
N SER A 699 -91.56 13.17 15.95
CA SER A 699 -91.73 12.34 17.14
C SER A 699 -91.10 10.95 16.95
N TYR A 700 -90.20 10.56 17.87
CA TYR A 700 -89.52 9.27 17.87
C TYR A 700 -90.34 8.25 18.67
N HIS A 701 -90.64 7.08 18.09
CA HIS A 701 -91.47 6.06 18.76
C HIS A 701 -90.82 4.67 18.86
N GLY A 702 -89.50 4.62 18.76
CA GLY A 702 -88.71 3.51 19.29
C GLY A 702 -87.81 2.78 18.28
N LEU A 703 -86.82 2.09 18.84
CA LEU A 703 -85.83 1.25 18.16
C LEU A 703 -86.03 -0.20 18.59
N ARG A 704 -85.84 -1.12 17.64
CA ARG A 704 -85.87 -2.57 17.88
C ARG A 704 -84.76 -3.27 17.10
N THR A 705 -84.08 -4.21 17.73
CA THR A 705 -83.20 -5.16 17.05
C THR A 705 -84.01 -6.32 16.48
N ILE A 706 -83.78 -6.67 15.22
CA ILE A 706 -84.42 -7.78 14.51
C ILE A 706 -83.43 -8.95 14.43
N ASP A 707 -83.84 -10.13 14.90
CA ASP A 707 -83.12 -11.37 14.61
C ASP A 707 -83.57 -11.93 13.25
N ALA A 708 -82.71 -11.79 12.25
CA ALA A 708 -82.92 -12.22 10.87
C ALA A 708 -83.30 -13.71 10.73
N LYS A 709 -82.94 -14.57 11.68
CA LYS A 709 -83.30 -16.00 11.65
C LYS A 709 -84.74 -16.27 12.04
N THR A 710 -85.34 -15.37 12.82
CA THR A 710 -86.69 -15.57 13.39
C THR A 710 -87.74 -14.67 12.73
N PHE A 711 -87.32 -13.57 12.10
CA PHE A 711 -88.22 -12.66 11.38
C PHE A 711 -88.70 -13.25 10.03
N HIS A 712 -89.98 -13.05 9.73
CA HIS A 712 -90.69 -13.47 8.51
C HIS A 712 -92.01 -12.69 8.37
N GLU A 713 -92.64 -12.65 7.18
CA GLU A 713 -93.87 -11.88 6.89
C GLU A 713 -95.02 -12.10 7.90
N GLU A 714 -95.19 -13.32 8.40
CA GLU A 714 -96.25 -13.66 9.37
C GLU A 714 -95.90 -13.32 10.83
N SER A 715 -94.73 -12.72 11.09
CA SER A 715 -94.24 -12.43 12.45
C SER A 715 -95.13 -11.43 13.17
N THR A 716 -96.04 -11.88 14.04
CA THR A 716 -96.91 -11.00 14.82
C THR A 716 -96.16 -10.42 16.03
N THR A 717 -95.53 -9.25 15.88
CA THR A 717 -94.93 -8.57 17.05
C THR A 717 -95.81 -7.39 17.51
N PRO A 718 -96.21 -7.36 18.79
CA PRO A 718 -96.87 -6.21 19.42
C PRO A 718 -96.03 -4.92 19.41
N PHE A 719 -96.66 -3.75 19.26
CA PHE A 719 -96.00 -2.42 19.27
C PHE A 719 -95.34 -2.06 20.61
N ASP A 720 -95.80 -2.65 21.71
CA ASP A 720 -95.28 -2.48 23.07
C ASP A 720 -93.88 -3.05 23.30
N GLU A 721 -93.29 -3.74 22.31
CA GLU A 721 -91.89 -4.18 22.34
C GLU A 721 -90.90 -3.15 21.76
N TYR A 722 -91.36 -2.00 21.24
CA TYR A 722 -90.50 -0.89 20.86
C TYR A 722 -90.11 -0.06 22.09
N GLU A 723 -88.81 0.16 22.26
CA GLU A 723 -88.30 0.95 23.38
C GLU A 723 -88.70 2.43 23.19
N GLY A 724 -89.66 2.94 24.00
CA GLY A 724 -90.14 4.32 23.93
C GLY A 724 -91.53 4.56 23.31
N ALA A 725 -92.33 3.52 23.10
CA ALA A 725 -93.67 3.62 22.50
C ALA A 725 -94.67 4.50 23.30
N VAL A 726 -95.42 5.37 22.59
CA VAL A 726 -96.45 6.24 23.17
C VAL A 726 -97.84 5.56 23.15
N PRO A 727 -98.58 5.48 24.28
CA PRO A 727 -99.89 4.81 24.34
C PRO A 727 -101.00 5.51 23.50
N GLY A 728 -101.80 4.75 22.76
CA GLY A 728 -103.02 5.24 22.07
C GLY A 728 -103.01 5.25 20.53
N GLN A 729 -101.90 4.86 19.89
CA GLN A 729 -101.74 4.81 18.42
C GLN A 729 -101.55 3.37 17.88
N GLU A 730 -101.87 2.35 18.69
CA GLU A 730 -101.46 0.95 18.52
C GLU A 730 -102.04 0.21 17.28
N SER A 731 -103.19 0.64 16.75
CA SER A 731 -103.93 -0.11 15.71
C SER A 731 -103.44 0.13 14.29
N VAL A 732 -102.93 1.34 14.00
CA VAL A 732 -102.36 1.69 12.68
C VAL A 732 -100.94 1.12 12.56
N ILE A 733 -100.20 1.10 13.67
CA ILE A 733 -98.79 0.72 13.72
C ILE A 733 -98.58 -0.81 13.60
N ARG A 734 -99.42 -1.62 14.27
CA ARG A 734 -99.32 -3.08 14.21
C ARG A 734 -99.42 -3.66 12.80
N SER A 735 -100.20 -3.03 11.93
CA SER A 735 -100.45 -3.53 10.57
C SER A 735 -99.39 -3.07 9.57
N ILE A 736 -98.74 -1.92 9.84
CA ILE A 736 -97.84 -1.26 8.89
C ILE A 736 -96.37 -1.66 9.13
N SER A 737 -95.94 -1.83 10.38
CA SER A 737 -94.51 -2.01 10.72
C SER A 737 -93.82 -3.19 10.02
N ASN A 738 -94.50 -4.33 9.89
CA ASN A 738 -93.90 -5.52 9.29
C ASN A 738 -93.82 -5.44 7.77
N LEU A 739 -94.86 -4.87 7.13
CA LEU A 739 -94.89 -4.70 5.69
C LEU A 739 -93.75 -3.78 5.26
N LEU A 740 -93.58 -2.64 5.94
CA LEU A 740 -92.45 -1.72 5.71
C LEU A 740 -91.08 -2.41 5.86
N ILE A 741 -90.94 -3.30 6.86
CA ILE A 741 -89.69 -4.04 7.05
C ILE A 741 -89.42 -5.00 5.90
N VAL A 742 -90.45 -5.71 5.44
CA VAL A 742 -90.35 -6.63 4.30
C VAL A 742 -90.03 -5.85 3.03
N ASP A 743 -90.78 -4.78 2.74
CA ASP A 743 -90.64 -3.94 1.55
C ASP A 743 -89.24 -3.30 1.47
N SER A 744 -88.73 -2.78 2.58
CA SER A 744 -87.37 -2.24 2.68
C SER A 744 -86.28 -3.31 2.48
N LEU A 745 -86.50 -4.54 2.94
CA LEU A 745 -85.56 -5.66 2.69
C LEU A 745 -85.64 -6.14 1.23
N GLU A 746 -86.82 -6.19 0.62
CA GLU A 746 -86.98 -6.47 -0.81
C GLU A 746 -86.29 -5.41 -1.67
N PHE A 747 -86.39 -4.14 -1.28
CA PHE A 747 -85.65 -3.07 -1.93
C PHE A 747 -84.13 -3.28 -1.85
N VAL A 748 -83.60 -3.76 -0.72
CA VAL A 748 -82.19 -4.14 -0.61
C VAL A 748 -81.84 -5.30 -1.54
N ASP A 749 -82.73 -6.28 -1.71
CA ASP A 749 -82.56 -7.37 -2.69
C ASP A 749 -82.47 -6.84 -4.12
N VAL A 750 -83.37 -5.92 -4.51
CA VAL A 750 -83.32 -5.25 -5.82
C VAL A 750 -82.01 -4.49 -5.99
N VAL A 751 -81.58 -3.74 -4.98
CA VAL A 751 -80.31 -3.00 -5.04
C VAL A 751 -79.14 -3.96 -5.22
N LEU A 752 -79.07 -5.04 -4.43
CA LEU A 752 -77.98 -6.01 -4.51
C LEU A 752 -77.97 -6.78 -5.82
N GLN A 753 -79.12 -7.22 -6.32
CA GLN A 753 -79.20 -8.09 -7.50
C GLN A 753 -79.19 -7.30 -8.80
N GLU A 754 -79.93 -6.20 -8.87
CA GLU A 754 -80.14 -5.46 -10.12
C GLU A 754 -79.20 -4.28 -10.26
N LEU A 755 -78.98 -3.51 -9.18
CA LEU A 755 -78.20 -2.28 -9.23
C LEU A 755 -76.70 -2.53 -9.01
N CYS A 756 -76.34 -3.28 -7.96
CA CYS A 756 -74.98 -3.75 -7.73
C CYS A 756 -74.57 -4.85 -8.71
N GLN A 757 -75.54 -5.52 -9.36
CA GLN A 757 -75.32 -6.71 -10.17
C GLN A 757 -74.53 -7.79 -9.43
N SER A 758 -74.76 -7.91 -8.12
CA SER A 758 -74.05 -8.85 -7.26
C SER A 758 -74.78 -10.18 -7.18
N GLU A 759 -74.08 -11.23 -6.75
CA GLU A 759 -74.69 -12.54 -6.46
C GLU A 759 -75.37 -12.60 -5.09
N TYR A 760 -75.39 -11.48 -4.36
CA TYR A 760 -75.83 -11.40 -2.97
C TYR A 760 -77.29 -11.01 -2.86
N THR A 761 -77.88 -11.38 -1.73
CA THR A 761 -79.28 -11.13 -1.36
C THR A 761 -79.36 -10.82 0.12
N VAL A 762 -80.51 -10.37 0.60
CA VAL A 762 -80.83 -10.25 2.02
C VAL A 762 -80.70 -11.59 2.76
N LYS A 763 -80.72 -12.73 2.06
CA LYS A 763 -80.41 -14.04 2.67
C LYS A 763 -79.00 -14.14 3.20
N ASP A 764 -78.05 -13.42 2.60
CA ASP A 764 -76.66 -13.38 3.05
C ASP A 764 -76.51 -12.62 4.39
N PHE A 765 -77.46 -11.74 4.71
CA PHE A 765 -77.61 -11.13 6.03
C PHE A 765 -78.29 -12.07 7.05
N GLY A 766 -78.93 -13.14 6.59
CA GLY A 766 -79.50 -14.20 7.42
C GLY A 766 -81.02 -14.37 7.32
N PHE A 767 -81.70 -13.56 6.50
CA PHE A 767 -83.14 -13.67 6.28
C PHE A 767 -83.48 -14.90 5.41
N THR A 768 -84.54 -15.65 5.73
CA THR A 768 -84.80 -16.95 5.06
C THR A 768 -86.14 -17.06 4.35
N ARG A 769 -87.08 -16.13 4.59
CA ARG A 769 -88.40 -16.05 3.94
C ARG A 769 -88.89 -14.59 3.89
N LEU A 770 -88.81 -14.02 2.70
CA LEU A 770 -89.47 -12.79 2.24
C LEU A 770 -89.97 -13.17 0.84
N GLY A 771 -91.26 -13.02 0.53
CA GLY A 771 -91.89 -13.63 -0.64
C GLY A 771 -93.13 -12.92 -1.13
#